data_AF-A0A161Y2T7-F1
#
_entry.id   AF-A0A161Y2T7-F1
#
_cell.length_a   1.000
_cell.length_b   1.000
_cell.length_c   1.000
_cell.angle_alpha   90.00
_cell.angle_beta   90.00
_cell.angle_gamma   90.00
#
_symmetry.space_group_name_H-M   'P 1'
#
loop_
_entity.id
_entity.type
_entity.pdbx_description
1 polymer ?
#
loop_
_entity_poly.entity_id
_entity_poly.type
_entity_poly.pdbx_seq_one_letter_code
_entity_poly.pdbx_strand_id
1 'polypeptide(L)'
;MILALKYTSCLMATCLMLTGCQDNQDHRTDLQRSAGSWQKTGYGQALHITMNRVLSYQYNSYGCIQVSAQPHHEANAAFSSVDILDSNRLRIQRQGNVYPSQYTHSDALPSQCVTPIKLSKGASPHAVFDYFWHTFNDYYAFFSVKDLDWQAQYQQYRAQVTDTMTDEALFTLLSDMVAPLQDMHVTISSAQQEYFSHKPTPILSAIQQDAALQRLQGKPGDVNTLFEDYQIQSQQVSKQYLLTESIQTHPQKSDNTTALWGKTASNVGVLVLNNLDSYATHDDADEVQNLKAARAMMDNVMADLQDTDAIIIDIRHNTGGDDAIALAVANYFSDQDVLAFNKRAINTAGRGIPVRQQLKAKQTAYTRPVYLLTSQLTVSAAEVFTMAMDQLPHVSLVGEETAGSLSDALRFTLPNGWQISLSNEVYRNAQGDMFEHSGFTPDHLVPAFSKYDLKMRRFETYDFVLNKLDKTPFPTMDIDDFERQVTALQTQGNIPSIAIAVMAQGKPIYSQGFSIEPERTVNTNSPFDVTGLDSVLIGDAMHNANIDGMLQLDQPLAHILPFELDSPIEHITAAQLLTGKSGIVDDQSLLSCITDPAQSPCPDLFNSPDVLLEAYLHKAGALYHKGNFSSHYGVDKSNAEIYSRLGLTLASSLFSQTHQAPLSQLTQHYVFEPLNMHSTHWYSASDQAQHKLISTANDISNLLSKQSSEISNEHAPHPHYFWHRDNRKFYHPSHGTGPTSLLFTDTFNQTGYVLLTDTYAKTDEVKAVYNQLEILLFRLTLQLPKQQP
;
A
#
# COMPACT_ATOMS: atom_id res chain seq x y z
N MET A 1 -73.89 27.02 -33.13
CA MET A 1 -74.80 28.01 -32.53
C MET A 1 -75.29 27.45 -31.20
N ILE A 2 -75.42 28.30 -30.19
CA ILE A 2 -75.62 28.02 -28.76
C ILE A 2 -76.99 27.39 -28.46
N LEU A 3 -77.09 26.80 -27.24
CA LEU A 3 -78.27 26.50 -26.40
C LEU A 3 -78.84 25.07 -26.50
N ALA A 4 -79.38 24.43 -25.45
CA ALA A 4 -79.22 24.41 -23.99
C ALA A 4 -80.38 23.56 -23.42
N LEU A 5 -80.07 22.69 -22.46
CA LEU A 5 -80.87 22.29 -21.29
C LEU A 5 -82.16 21.44 -21.40
N LYS A 6 -82.19 20.37 -20.58
CA LYS A 6 -83.02 20.11 -19.37
C LYS A 6 -83.80 18.77 -19.31
N TYR A 7 -83.29 17.90 -18.43
CA TYR A 7 -83.91 16.98 -17.45
C TYR A 7 -85.35 16.46 -17.59
N THR A 8 -85.51 15.14 -17.40
CA THR A 8 -86.65 14.49 -16.70
C THR A 8 -86.33 13.02 -16.34
N SER A 9 -86.85 12.57 -15.19
CA SER A 9 -87.44 11.23 -14.92
C SER A 9 -86.90 10.41 -13.74
N CYS A 10 -87.68 10.45 -12.66
CA CYS A 10 -88.22 9.39 -11.78
C CYS A 10 -87.64 7.96 -11.76
N LEU A 11 -87.26 7.55 -10.53
CA LEU A 11 -87.60 6.32 -9.78
C LEU A 11 -88.14 5.07 -10.53
N MET A 12 -87.33 4.00 -10.53
CA MET A 12 -87.76 2.66 -10.11
C MET A 12 -86.59 1.91 -9.45
N ALA A 13 -86.85 1.36 -8.27
CA ALA A 13 -85.94 0.51 -7.52
C ALA A 13 -86.05 -0.95 -7.98
N THR A 14 -84.98 -1.71 -7.68
CA THR A 14 -84.91 -3.18 -7.55
C THR A 14 -85.06 -4.03 -8.82
N CYS A 15 -83.91 -4.30 -9.46
CA CYS A 15 -83.44 -5.64 -9.84
C CYS A 15 -82.13 -5.51 -10.62
N LEU A 16 -80.98 -5.54 -9.93
CA LEU A 16 -79.66 -5.84 -10.53
C LEU A 16 -78.74 -6.35 -9.40
N MET A 17 -79.10 -7.51 -8.86
CA MET A 17 -78.17 -8.39 -8.19
C MET A 17 -77.36 -9.12 -9.25
N LEU A 18 -76.03 -9.08 -9.09
CA LEU A 18 -75.10 -10.15 -9.47
C LEU A 18 -74.91 -10.42 -10.97
N THR A 19 -74.19 -9.51 -11.63
CA THR A 19 -73.20 -9.88 -12.66
C THR A 19 -71.83 -9.42 -12.20
N GLY A 20 -71.37 -9.96 -11.07
CA GLY A 20 -69.99 -9.84 -10.59
C GLY A 20 -69.36 -11.22 -10.61
N CYS A 21 -68.93 -11.66 -11.78
CA CYS A 21 -68.17 -12.88 -12.06
C CYS A 21 -67.40 -12.58 -13.35
N GLN A 22 -66.11 -12.82 -13.51
CA GLN A 22 -65.08 -13.49 -12.72
C GLN A 22 -63.77 -12.91 -13.25
N ASP A 23 -63.04 -12.12 -12.48
CA ASP A 23 -61.60 -12.05 -12.72
C ASP A 23 -60.94 -12.95 -11.69
N ASN A 24 -60.77 -14.22 -12.08
CA ASN A 24 -60.07 -15.22 -11.27
C ASN A 24 -58.54 -15.07 -11.41
N GLN A 25 -58.04 -13.98 -12.00
CA GLN A 25 -56.61 -13.74 -12.12
C GLN A 25 -56.08 -13.08 -10.85
N ASP A 26 -55.12 -13.75 -10.21
CA ASP A 26 -54.36 -13.16 -9.11
C ASP A 26 -53.52 -11.98 -9.64
N HIS A 27 -53.99 -10.75 -9.45
CA HIS A 27 -53.32 -9.52 -9.87
C HIS A 27 -52.11 -9.12 -9.00
N ARG A 28 -51.74 -9.92 -8.00
CA ARG A 28 -50.54 -9.67 -7.20
C ARG A 28 -49.29 -9.75 -8.07
N THR A 29 -48.37 -8.82 -7.84
CA THR A 29 -46.99 -8.91 -8.36
C THR A 29 -46.27 -10.12 -7.73
N ASP A 30 -45.22 -10.63 -8.38
CA ASP A 30 -44.45 -11.75 -7.82
C ASP A 30 -43.85 -11.43 -6.45
N LEU A 31 -43.45 -10.17 -6.24
CA LEU A 31 -43.04 -9.69 -4.93
C LEU A 31 -44.19 -9.80 -3.90
N GLN A 32 -45.44 -9.45 -4.25
CA GLN A 32 -46.58 -9.61 -3.34
C GLN A 32 -46.95 -11.08 -3.11
N ARG A 33 -46.76 -11.95 -4.11
CA ARG A 33 -46.92 -13.40 -3.94
C ARG A 33 -45.86 -13.99 -3.02
N SER A 34 -44.68 -13.37 -2.95
CA SER A 34 -43.60 -13.75 -2.03
C SER A 34 -43.76 -13.21 -0.61
N ALA A 35 -44.93 -12.68 -0.23
CA ALA A 35 -45.17 -12.21 1.13
C ALA A 35 -44.85 -13.29 2.18
N GLY A 36 -44.05 -12.93 3.18
CA GLY A 36 -43.48 -13.86 4.14
C GLY A 36 -42.20 -13.34 4.77
N SER A 37 -41.64 -14.12 5.69
CA SER A 37 -40.33 -13.84 6.28
C SER A 37 -39.28 -14.71 5.59
N TRP A 38 -38.18 -14.10 5.18
CA TRP A 38 -37.13 -14.73 4.39
C TRP A 38 -35.77 -14.42 4.99
N GLN A 39 -34.86 -15.39 5.01
CA GLN A 39 -33.52 -15.24 5.58
C GLN A 39 -32.47 -15.51 4.51
N LYS A 40 -31.45 -14.66 4.45
CA LYS A 40 -30.24 -14.95 3.67
C LYS A 40 -29.34 -15.82 4.54
N THR A 41 -29.47 -17.14 4.37
CA THR A 41 -28.80 -18.14 5.23
C THR A 41 -27.28 -17.93 5.23
N GLY A 42 -26.70 -17.69 6.41
CA GLY A 42 -25.26 -17.49 6.57
C GLY A 42 -24.79 -16.03 6.68
N TYR A 43 -25.68 -15.04 6.53
CA TYR A 43 -25.30 -13.64 6.38
C TYR A 43 -25.90 -12.69 7.44
N GLY A 44 -26.70 -13.19 8.38
CA GLY A 44 -27.37 -12.35 9.38
C GLY A 44 -28.30 -11.31 8.79
N GLN A 45 -28.89 -11.61 7.63
CA GLN A 45 -29.80 -10.73 6.92
C GLN A 45 -31.17 -11.39 6.76
N ALA A 46 -32.23 -10.62 6.95
CA ALA A 46 -33.60 -11.08 6.76
C ALA A 46 -34.45 -10.05 6.02
N LEU A 47 -35.44 -10.53 5.28
CA LEU A 47 -36.49 -9.75 4.66
C LEU A 47 -37.83 -10.12 5.30
N HIS A 48 -38.67 -9.12 5.54
CA HIS A 48 -40.10 -9.32 5.79
C HIS A 48 -40.88 -8.63 4.68
N ILE A 49 -41.47 -9.45 3.80
CA ILE A 49 -42.25 -8.99 2.66
C ILE A 49 -43.71 -9.02 3.08
N THR A 50 -44.34 -7.85 3.11
CA THR A 50 -45.76 -7.67 3.41
C THR A 50 -46.54 -7.41 2.12
N MET A 51 -47.83 -7.16 2.20
CA MET A 51 -48.63 -6.83 1.00
C MET A 51 -48.28 -5.47 0.38
N ASN A 52 -47.63 -4.57 1.13
CA ASN A 52 -47.37 -3.19 0.71
C ASN A 52 -45.90 -2.74 0.85
N ARG A 53 -45.08 -3.44 1.64
CA ARG A 53 -43.69 -3.06 1.94
C ARG A 53 -42.75 -4.26 2.02
N VAL A 54 -41.48 -4.00 1.70
CA VAL A 54 -40.34 -4.88 1.98
C VAL A 54 -39.52 -4.26 3.11
N LEU A 55 -39.39 -4.97 4.21
CA LEU A 55 -38.55 -4.58 5.35
C LEU A 55 -37.28 -5.42 5.34
N SER A 56 -36.12 -4.78 5.50
CA SER A 56 -34.82 -5.47 5.53
C SER A 56 -34.18 -5.31 6.90
N TYR A 57 -33.60 -6.39 7.39
CA TYR A 57 -33.00 -6.48 8.72
C TYR A 57 -31.59 -7.03 8.64
N GLN A 58 -30.73 -6.54 9.53
CA GLN A 58 -29.46 -7.14 9.90
C GLN A 58 -29.53 -7.54 11.36
N TYR A 59 -29.01 -8.72 11.73
CA TYR A 59 -29.10 -9.23 13.09
C TYR A 59 -27.91 -10.11 13.46
N ASN A 60 -27.62 -10.15 14.74
CA ASN A 60 -26.67 -11.06 15.39
C ASN A 60 -27.31 -11.56 16.70
N SER A 61 -26.54 -12.24 17.53
CA SER A 61 -27.00 -12.80 18.80
C SER A 61 -27.34 -11.73 19.84
N TYR A 62 -26.78 -10.52 19.73
CA TYR A 62 -27.06 -9.39 20.63
C TYR A 62 -28.37 -8.67 20.28
N GLY A 63 -28.63 -8.45 18.99
CA GLY A 63 -29.81 -7.71 18.58
C GLY A 63 -30.00 -7.64 17.06
N CYS A 64 -30.97 -6.83 16.64
CA CYS A 64 -31.34 -6.65 15.24
C CYS A 64 -31.56 -5.17 14.92
N ILE A 65 -31.17 -4.75 13.72
CA ILE A 65 -31.37 -3.42 13.18
C ILE A 65 -32.21 -3.53 11.91
N GLN A 66 -33.28 -2.73 11.82
CA GLN A 66 -34.02 -2.57 10.57
C GLN A 66 -33.29 -1.56 9.68
N VAL A 67 -32.61 -2.04 8.64
CA VAL A 67 -31.78 -1.21 7.76
C VAL A 67 -32.56 -0.56 6.62
N SER A 68 -33.74 -1.10 6.26
CA SER A 68 -34.58 -0.51 5.22
C SER A 68 -36.06 -0.87 5.39
N ALA A 69 -36.94 0.00 4.89
CA ALA A 69 -38.39 -0.20 4.88
C ALA A 69 -39.05 0.44 3.65
N GLN A 70 -39.00 -0.26 2.51
CA GLN A 70 -39.40 0.27 1.21
C GLN A 70 -40.84 -0.13 0.86
N PRO A 71 -41.67 0.77 0.29
CA PRO A 71 -42.90 0.40 -0.39
C PRO A 71 -42.65 -0.52 -1.59
N HIS A 72 -43.63 -1.35 -1.95
CA HIS A 72 -43.50 -2.30 -3.07
C HIS A 72 -43.16 -1.66 -4.42
N HIS A 73 -43.65 -0.46 -4.70
CA HIS A 73 -43.39 0.19 -5.98
C HIS A 73 -41.90 0.57 -6.12
N GLU A 74 -41.27 1.04 -5.04
CA GLU A 74 -39.82 1.29 -4.98
C GLU A 74 -39.03 -0.02 -5.05
N ALA A 75 -39.43 -1.04 -4.28
CA ALA A 75 -38.77 -2.34 -4.29
C ALA A 75 -38.84 -3.02 -5.68
N ASN A 76 -40.00 -3.00 -6.33
CA ASN A 76 -40.17 -3.53 -7.69
C ASN A 76 -39.34 -2.75 -8.71
N ALA A 77 -39.17 -1.43 -8.54
CA ALA A 77 -38.29 -0.65 -9.40
C ALA A 77 -36.82 -1.05 -9.23
N ALA A 78 -36.42 -1.54 -8.06
CA ALA A 78 -35.06 -2.01 -7.77
C ALA A 78 -34.80 -3.48 -8.15
N PHE A 79 -35.84 -4.26 -8.46
CA PHE A 79 -35.73 -5.69 -8.80
C PHE A 79 -35.95 -5.91 -10.30
N SER A 80 -35.12 -6.74 -10.91
CA SER A 80 -35.33 -7.21 -12.29
C SER A 80 -36.13 -8.51 -12.32
N SER A 81 -35.99 -9.38 -11.32
CA SER A 81 -36.87 -10.53 -11.11
C SER A 81 -37.03 -10.92 -9.64
N VAL A 82 -38.17 -11.50 -9.31
CA VAL A 82 -38.48 -12.12 -8.01
C VAL A 82 -39.08 -13.49 -8.28
N ASP A 83 -38.28 -14.53 -8.09
CA ASP A 83 -38.63 -15.90 -8.46
C ASP A 83 -38.83 -16.74 -7.19
N ILE A 84 -40.06 -17.21 -6.94
CA ILE A 84 -40.32 -18.24 -5.94
C ILE A 84 -39.93 -19.58 -6.55
N LEU A 85 -38.77 -20.12 -6.15
CA LEU A 85 -38.23 -21.36 -6.71
C LEU A 85 -39.01 -22.58 -6.20
N ASP A 86 -39.40 -22.56 -4.93
CA ASP A 86 -40.31 -23.50 -4.28
C ASP A 86 -40.85 -22.88 -2.98
N SER A 87 -41.62 -23.66 -2.20
CA SER A 87 -42.24 -23.19 -0.95
C SER A 87 -41.24 -22.68 0.10
N ASN A 88 -39.95 -22.98 -0.05
CA ASN A 88 -38.93 -22.64 0.93
C ASN A 88 -37.80 -21.77 0.37
N ARG A 89 -37.79 -21.45 -0.94
CA ARG A 89 -36.69 -20.71 -1.59
C ARG A 89 -37.20 -19.58 -2.46
N LEU A 90 -36.64 -18.40 -2.23
CA LEU A 90 -36.87 -17.18 -2.99
C LEU A 90 -35.56 -16.72 -3.63
N ARG A 91 -35.61 -16.36 -4.91
CA ARG A 91 -34.50 -15.76 -5.64
C ARG A 91 -34.88 -14.34 -6.05
N ILE A 92 -34.06 -13.36 -5.67
CA ILE A 92 -34.28 -11.96 -6.04
C ILE A 92 -33.09 -11.51 -6.88
N GLN A 93 -33.34 -11.14 -8.13
CA GLN A 93 -32.38 -10.45 -8.98
C GLN A 93 -32.61 -8.95 -8.84
N ARG A 94 -31.59 -8.21 -8.39
CA ARG A 94 -31.62 -6.74 -8.36
C ARG A 94 -31.23 -6.19 -9.73
N GLN A 95 -31.80 -5.04 -10.08
CA GLN A 95 -31.34 -4.31 -11.26
C GLN A 95 -29.89 -3.94 -11.08
N GLY A 96 -29.10 -4.14 -12.14
CA GLY A 96 -27.69 -3.81 -12.16
C GLY A 96 -26.73 -4.82 -11.53
N ASN A 97 -27.21 -5.78 -10.72
CA ASN A 97 -26.37 -6.85 -10.19
C ASN A 97 -26.16 -7.97 -11.22
N VAL A 98 -24.98 -8.62 -11.21
CA VAL A 98 -24.71 -9.77 -12.09
C VAL A 98 -25.36 -11.05 -11.55
N TYR A 99 -25.26 -11.30 -10.23
CA TYR A 99 -25.77 -12.52 -9.60
C TYR A 99 -26.98 -12.27 -8.68
N PRO A 100 -27.97 -13.18 -8.66
CA PRO A 100 -29.14 -13.03 -7.80
C PRO A 100 -28.84 -13.40 -6.35
N SER A 101 -29.56 -12.76 -5.42
CA SER A 101 -29.59 -13.18 -4.01
C SER A 101 -30.59 -14.31 -3.79
N GLN A 102 -30.21 -15.27 -2.95
CA GLN A 102 -31.07 -16.40 -2.57
C GLN A 102 -31.46 -16.30 -1.10
N TYR A 103 -32.73 -16.58 -0.81
CA TYR A 103 -33.30 -16.54 0.53
C TYR A 103 -34.08 -17.82 0.82
N THR A 104 -34.08 -18.22 2.08
CA THR A 104 -34.84 -19.35 2.60
C THR A 104 -36.04 -18.84 3.39
N HIS A 105 -37.21 -19.45 3.23
CA HIS A 105 -38.41 -19.09 3.99
C HIS A 105 -38.22 -19.34 5.49
N SER A 106 -38.88 -18.54 6.32
CA SER A 106 -38.95 -18.69 7.78
C SER A 106 -40.36 -18.38 8.26
N ASP A 107 -40.88 -19.18 9.20
CA ASP A 107 -42.24 -19.01 9.74
C ASP A 107 -42.42 -17.68 10.50
N ALA A 108 -41.32 -17.14 11.03
CA ALA A 108 -41.28 -15.86 11.72
C ALA A 108 -39.97 -15.11 11.42
N LEU A 109 -39.95 -13.82 11.74
CA LEU A 109 -38.71 -13.06 11.83
C LEU A 109 -37.79 -13.64 12.92
N PRO A 110 -36.46 -13.49 12.81
CA PRO A 110 -35.55 -13.77 13.91
C PRO A 110 -36.03 -13.09 15.19
N SER A 111 -35.93 -13.76 16.34
CA SER A 111 -36.48 -13.25 17.61
C SER A 111 -35.90 -11.88 17.98
N GLN A 112 -34.64 -11.63 17.64
CA GLN A 112 -33.96 -10.35 17.83
C GLN A 112 -34.63 -9.22 17.03
N CYS A 113 -35.25 -9.53 15.88
CA CYS A 113 -35.90 -8.56 15.00
C CYS A 113 -37.35 -8.26 15.34
N VAL A 114 -37.92 -8.90 16.37
CA VAL A 114 -39.27 -8.55 16.86
C VAL A 114 -39.27 -7.16 17.49
N THR A 115 -38.17 -6.74 18.10
CA THR A 115 -37.97 -5.38 18.63
C THR A 115 -36.62 -4.83 18.17
N PRO A 116 -36.53 -4.29 16.95
CA PRO A 116 -35.26 -3.81 16.42
C PRO A 116 -34.69 -2.64 17.23
N ILE A 117 -33.36 -2.63 17.37
CA ILE A 117 -32.57 -1.51 17.85
C ILE A 117 -32.80 -0.32 16.91
N LYS A 118 -33.09 0.84 17.50
CA LYS A 118 -33.22 2.09 16.75
C LYS A 118 -31.83 2.71 16.58
N LEU A 119 -31.49 3.02 15.34
CA LEU A 119 -30.27 3.76 15.03
C LEU A 119 -30.33 5.15 15.68
N SER A 120 -29.25 5.54 16.34
CA SER A 120 -29.13 6.84 16.99
C SER A 120 -27.68 7.24 17.07
N LYS A 121 -27.33 8.47 16.64
CA LYS A 121 -25.98 9.01 16.84
C LYS A 121 -25.56 9.07 18.31
N GLY A 122 -26.52 9.05 19.25
CA GLY A 122 -26.27 8.97 20.68
C GLY A 122 -26.45 7.56 21.26
N ALA A 123 -26.31 6.51 20.46
CA ALA A 123 -26.27 5.13 20.97
C ALA A 123 -25.09 4.99 21.95
N SER A 124 -25.29 4.28 23.05
CA SER A 124 -24.24 4.17 24.06
C SER A 124 -23.03 3.40 23.51
N PRO A 125 -21.80 3.80 23.86
CA PRO A 125 -20.58 3.07 23.49
C PRO A 125 -20.65 1.57 23.79
N HIS A 126 -21.26 1.18 24.92
CA HIS A 126 -21.49 -0.23 25.24
C HIS A 126 -22.38 -0.96 24.22
N ALA A 127 -23.49 -0.35 23.80
CA ALA A 127 -24.39 -0.99 22.83
C ALA A 127 -23.72 -1.14 21.45
N VAL A 128 -22.91 -0.15 21.05
CA VAL A 128 -22.12 -0.21 19.82
C VAL A 128 -21.08 -1.32 19.91
N PHE A 129 -20.31 -1.37 21.00
CA PHE A 129 -19.30 -2.40 21.23
C PHE A 129 -19.89 -3.81 21.27
N ASP A 130 -20.96 -4.04 22.04
CA ASP A 130 -21.55 -5.38 22.19
C ASP A 130 -22.15 -5.84 20.84
N TYR A 131 -22.83 -4.96 20.10
CA TYR A 131 -23.32 -5.30 18.75
C TYR A 131 -22.16 -5.58 17.77
N PHE A 132 -21.10 -4.78 17.82
CA PHE A 132 -19.89 -4.99 17.00
C PHE A 132 -19.28 -6.36 17.28
N TRP A 133 -18.99 -6.67 18.55
CA TRP A 133 -18.36 -7.92 18.95
C TRP A 133 -19.17 -9.14 18.52
N HIS A 134 -20.49 -9.11 18.77
CA HIS A 134 -21.39 -10.20 18.43
C HIS A 134 -21.54 -10.37 16.91
N THR A 135 -21.42 -9.30 16.13
CA THR A 135 -21.40 -9.43 14.66
C THR A 135 -20.20 -10.25 14.19
N PHE A 136 -19.01 -9.94 14.69
CA PHE A 136 -17.79 -10.69 14.37
C PHE A 136 -17.87 -12.13 14.91
N ASN A 137 -18.27 -12.29 16.17
CA ASN A 137 -18.42 -13.61 16.79
C ASN A 137 -19.35 -14.51 15.98
N ASP A 138 -20.46 -13.96 15.49
CA ASP A 138 -21.46 -14.76 14.82
C ASP A 138 -21.09 -15.08 13.39
N TYR A 139 -20.48 -14.14 12.67
CA TYR A 139 -20.38 -14.15 11.20
C TYR A 139 -18.96 -14.19 10.62
N TYR A 140 -17.91 -13.91 11.39
CA TYR A 140 -16.54 -13.99 10.87
C TYR A 140 -16.09 -15.45 10.73
N ALA A 141 -15.66 -15.85 9.54
CA ALA A 141 -15.42 -17.26 9.24
C ALA A 141 -14.03 -17.77 9.66
N PHE A 142 -13.10 -16.89 10.05
CA PHE A 142 -11.66 -17.19 9.99
C PHE A 142 -10.91 -17.11 11.33
N PHE A 143 -11.59 -16.98 12.48
CA PHE A 143 -10.92 -16.97 13.78
C PHE A 143 -9.99 -18.17 14.00
N SER A 144 -10.44 -19.37 13.61
CA SER A 144 -9.65 -20.61 13.76
C SER A 144 -8.34 -20.63 12.96
N VAL A 145 -8.23 -19.80 11.91
CA VAL A 145 -7.03 -19.71 11.07
C VAL A 145 -6.04 -18.68 11.64
N LYS A 146 -6.51 -17.76 12.49
CA LYS A 146 -5.72 -16.66 13.09
C LYS A 146 -5.15 -16.98 14.48
N ASP A 147 -5.49 -18.15 15.04
CA ASP A 147 -5.20 -18.51 16.44
C ASP A 147 -5.60 -17.39 17.43
N LEU A 148 -6.69 -16.69 17.13
CA LEU A 148 -7.17 -15.55 17.92
C LEU A 148 -8.33 -15.98 18.81
N ASP A 149 -8.15 -15.91 20.13
CA ASP A 149 -9.23 -16.10 21.09
C ASP A 149 -10.13 -14.85 21.11
N TRP A 150 -11.21 -14.89 20.32
CA TRP A 150 -12.17 -13.79 20.21
C TRP A 150 -12.92 -13.50 21.53
N GLN A 151 -13.05 -14.49 22.41
CA GLN A 151 -13.67 -14.31 23.71
C GLN A 151 -12.73 -13.61 24.70
N ALA A 152 -11.42 -13.88 24.64
CA ALA A 152 -10.43 -13.12 25.38
C ALA A 152 -10.37 -11.66 24.91
N GLN A 153 -10.44 -11.45 23.59
CA GLN A 153 -10.55 -10.11 22.99
C GLN A 153 -11.77 -9.34 23.53
N TYR A 154 -12.94 -9.99 23.65
CA TYR A 154 -14.11 -9.40 24.30
C TYR A 154 -13.77 -8.88 25.70
N GLN A 155 -13.23 -9.75 26.56
CA GLN A 155 -13.00 -9.43 27.97
C GLN A 155 -12.01 -8.28 28.14
N GLN A 156 -10.95 -8.26 27.33
CA GLN A 156 -9.93 -7.21 27.36
C GLN A 156 -10.48 -5.85 26.94
N TYR A 157 -11.19 -5.78 25.81
CA TYR A 157 -11.63 -4.50 25.24
C TYR A 157 -12.93 -4.00 25.90
N ARG A 158 -13.84 -4.90 26.26
CA ARG A 158 -15.11 -4.57 26.92
C ARG A 158 -14.91 -3.84 28.25
N ALA A 159 -13.84 -4.15 28.99
CA ALA A 159 -13.49 -3.53 30.26
C ALA A 159 -13.02 -2.07 30.12
N GLN A 160 -12.61 -1.66 28.92
CA GLN A 160 -12.13 -0.31 28.62
C GLN A 160 -13.27 0.61 28.11
N VAL A 161 -14.42 0.04 27.72
CA VAL A 161 -15.57 0.79 27.23
C VAL A 161 -16.25 1.53 28.39
N THR A 162 -16.49 2.83 28.20
CA THR A 162 -17.27 3.65 29.14
C THR A 162 -18.31 4.46 28.36
N ASP A 163 -19.49 4.69 28.94
CA ASP A 163 -20.53 5.47 28.25
C ASP A 163 -20.18 6.96 28.07
N THR A 164 -19.09 7.41 28.69
CA THR A 164 -18.56 8.77 28.58
C THR A 164 -17.46 8.93 27.54
N MET A 165 -17.00 7.85 26.91
CA MET A 165 -15.93 7.94 25.91
C MET A 165 -16.42 8.60 24.62
N THR A 166 -15.50 9.24 23.91
CA THR A 166 -15.80 9.90 22.63
C THR A 166 -15.93 8.88 21.49
N ASP A 167 -16.61 9.27 20.41
CA ASP A 167 -16.67 8.50 19.18
C ASP A 167 -15.27 8.15 18.65
N GLU A 168 -14.31 9.07 18.72
CA GLU A 168 -12.91 8.84 18.31
C GLU A 168 -12.23 7.78 19.19
N ALA A 169 -12.43 7.83 20.51
CA ALA A 169 -11.87 6.84 21.44
C ALA A 169 -12.50 5.46 21.22
N LEU A 170 -13.81 5.39 20.98
CA LEU A 170 -14.50 4.15 20.65
C LEU A 170 -14.04 3.59 19.30
N PHE A 171 -13.92 4.42 18.27
CA PHE A 171 -13.45 4.01 16.94
C PHE A 171 -12.04 3.41 17.01
N THR A 172 -11.14 4.07 17.74
CA THR A 172 -9.77 3.58 17.97
C THR A 172 -9.80 2.24 18.70
N LEU A 173 -10.58 2.14 19.78
CA LEU A 173 -10.72 0.91 20.56
C LEU A 173 -11.21 -0.27 19.70
N LEU A 174 -12.23 -0.06 18.86
CA LEU A 174 -12.73 -1.09 17.95
C LEU A 174 -11.70 -1.45 16.87
N SER A 175 -10.96 -0.47 16.35
CA SER A 175 -9.91 -0.69 15.34
C SER A 175 -8.77 -1.53 15.92
N ASP A 176 -8.29 -1.18 17.11
CA ASP A 176 -7.23 -1.93 17.81
C ASP A 176 -7.66 -3.38 18.10
N MET A 177 -8.96 -3.60 18.38
CA MET A 177 -9.50 -4.92 18.65
C MET A 177 -9.45 -5.86 17.43
N VAL A 178 -9.64 -5.34 16.22
CA VAL A 178 -9.63 -6.14 14.97
C VAL A 178 -8.30 -6.08 14.22
N ALA A 179 -7.35 -5.25 14.64
CA ALA A 179 -6.03 -5.18 14.03
C ALA A 179 -5.31 -6.54 13.95
N PRO A 180 -5.37 -7.44 14.95
CA PRO A 180 -4.76 -8.77 14.87
C PRO A 180 -5.37 -9.66 13.77
N LEU A 181 -6.57 -9.33 13.26
CA LEU A 181 -7.18 -10.10 12.18
C LEU A 181 -6.44 -9.95 10.87
N GLN A 182 -5.66 -8.87 10.63
CA GLN A 182 -4.87 -8.67 9.40
C GLN A 182 -5.62 -9.10 8.12
N ASP A 183 -6.80 -8.52 7.91
CA ASP A 183 -7.78 -8.91 6.88
C ASP A 183 -8.39 -7.64 6.27
N MET A 184 -8.11 -7.37 4.99
CA MET A 184 -8.46 -6.11 4.32
C MET A 184 -9.97 -5.94 4.09
N HIS A 185 -10.77 -6.99 4.26
CA HIS A 185 -12.23 -6.88 4.28
C HIS A 185 -12.80 -6.63 5.66
N VAL A 186 -11.97 -6.62 6.71
CA VAL A 186 -12.35 -6.14 8.03
C VAL A 186 -12.18 -4.63 8.07
N THR A 187 -13.30 -3.92 7.94
CA THR A 187 -13.32 -2.44 7.91
C THR A 187 -14.25 -1.86 8.97
N ILE A 188 -13.95 -0.63 9.38
CA ILE A 188 -14.80 0.22 10.22
C ILE A 188 -14.86 1.59 9.54
N SER A 189 -16.06 2.07 9.23
CA SER A 189 -16.27 3.34 8.55
C SER A 189 -17.30 4.18 9.32
N SER A 190 -16.94 5.44 9.52
CA SER A 190 -17.77 6.50 10.10
C SER A 190 -17.85 7.67 9.11
N ALA A 191 -18.52 8.75 9.50
CA ALA A 191 -18.53 9.95 8.67
C ALA A 191 -17.20 10.74 8.71
N GLN A 192 -16.27 10.39 9.61
CA GLN A 192 -15.01 11.12 9.83
C GLN A 192 -13.76 10.28 9.55
N GLN A 193 -13.86 8.96 9.66
CA GLN A 193 -12.70 8.06 9.71
C GLN A 193 -13.05 6.72 9.05
N GLU A 194 -12.06 6.13 8.40
CA GLU A 194 -12.09 4.77 7.89
C GLU A 194 -10.88 4.00 8.41
N TYR A 195 -11.09 2.73 8.73
CA TYR A 195 -10.07 1.79 9.15
C TYR A 195 -10.26 0.49 8.38
N PHE A 196 -9.14 -0.09 7.96
CA PHE A 196 -9.09 -1.44 7.42
C PHE A 196 -7.94 -2.19 8.09
N SER A 197 -8.20 -3.44 8.47
CA SER A 197 -7.17 -4.33 9.00
C SER A 197 -6.31 -4.83 7.84
N HIS A 198 -4.99 -4.95 7.98
CA HIS A 198 -4.16 -5.44 6.88
C HIS A 198 -2.88 -6.10 7.39
N LYS A 199 -2.30 -6.97 6.57
CA LYS A 199 -0.93 -7.45 6.77
C LYS A 199 0.07 -6.31 6.56
N PRO A 200 1.30 -6.40 7.09
CA PRO A 200 2.36 -5.48 6.71
C PRO A 200 2.54 -5.45 5.18
N THR A 201 2.38 -4.27 4.59
CA THR A 201 2.37 -4.07 3.13
C THR A 201 3.32 -2.92 2.78
N PRO A 202 4.42 -3.16 2.05
CA PRO A 202 5.47 -2.16 1.81
C PRO A 202 4.98 -0.83 1.24
N ILE A 203 4.08 -0.86 0.25
CA ILE A 203 3.51 0.35 -0.36
C ILE A 203 2.61 1.13 0.59
N LEU A 204 1.81 0.46 1.44
CA LEU A 204 1.00 1.15 2.44
C LEU A 204 1.89 1.79 3.52
N SER A 205 2.97 1.12 3.92
CA SER A 205 3.97 1.71 4.81
C SER A 205 4.65 2.93 4.19
N ALA A 206 4.98 2.89 2.89
CA ALA A 206 5.54 4.03 2.18
C ALA A 206 4.55 5.21 2.09
N ILE A 207 3.27 4.94 1.84
CA ILE A 207 2.21 5.97 1.83
C ILE A 207 2.04 6.59 3.21
N GLN A 208 2.00 5.79 4.27
CA GLN A 208 1.89 6.29 5.64
C GLN A 208 3.11 7.14 6.02
N GLN A 209 4.30 6.72 5.59
CA GLN A 209 5.53 7.49 5.76
C GLN A 209 5.44 8.85 5.05
N ASP A 210 5.04 8.87 3.78
CA ASP A 210 4.92 10.13 3.03
C ASP A 210 3.81 11.04 3.57
N ALA A 211 2.71 10.46 4.07
CA ALA A 211 1.66 11.19 4.75
C ALA A 211 2.18 11.86 6.03
N ALA A 212 2.98 11.15 6.83
CA ALA A 212 3.62 11.71 8.02
C ALA A 212 4.55 12.88 7.65
N LEU A 213 5.41 12.69 6.63
CA LEU A 213 6.31 13.74 6.15
C LEU A 213 5.54 14.98 5.63
N GLN A 214 4.40 14.78 4.95
CA GLN A 214 3.53 15.88 4.53
C GLN A 214 2.95 16.65 5.72
N ARG A 215 2.53 15.97 6.80
CA ARG A 215 2.01 16.64 8.01
C ARG A 215 3.05 17.49 8.71
N LEU A 216 4.31 17.02 8.77
CA LEU A 216 5.43 17.82 9.28
C LEU A 216 5.64 19.11 8.46
N GLN A 217 5.30 19.10 7.18
CA GLN A 217 5.35 20.27 6.30
C GLN A 217 4.08 21.14 6.36
N GLY A 218 3.15 20.86 7.28
CA GLY A 218 1.88 21.57 7.40
C GLY A 218 0.86 21.23 6.30
N LYS A 219 1.06 20.12 5.57
CA LYS A 219 0.11 19.61 4.56
C LYS A 219 -0.82 18.55 5.18
N PRO A 220 -1.97 18.23 4.55
CA PRO A 220 -2.92 17.26 5.12
C PRO A 220 -2.37 15.84 5.32
N GLY A 221 -1.46 15.37 4.46
CA GLY A 221 -1.01 13.98 4.48
C GLY A 221 -2.16 13.02 4.20
N ASP A 222 -2.90 13.28 3.12
CA ASP A 222 -4.05 12.49 2.69
C ASP A 222 -3.58 11.19 2.03
N VAL A 223 -3.90 10.06 2.67
CA VAL A 223 -3.40 8.74 2.27
C VAL A 223 -4.01 8.27 0.94
N ASN A 224 -5.23 8.67 0.63
CA ASN A 224 -5.92 8.28 -0.61
C ASN A 224 -5.30 8.99 -1.81
N THR A 225 -5.06 10.30 -1.71
CA THR A 225 -4.36 11.08 -2.73
C THR A 225 -2.95 10.52 -2.97
N LEU A 226 -2.22 10.18 -1.89
CA LEU A 226 -0.90 9.57 -2.01
C LEU A 226 -0.95 8.20 -2.68
N PHE A 227 -1.95 7.38 -2.36
CA PHE A 227 -2.15 6.09 -3.02
C PHE A 227 -2.37 6.26 -4.54
N GLU A 228 -3.21 7.21 -4.94
CA GLU A 228 -3.42 7.57 -6.35
C GLU A 228 -2.11 8.04 -7.01
N ASP A 229 -1.32 8.88 -6.34
CA ASP A 229 -0.02 9.33 -6.83
C ASP A 229 0.92 8.15 -7.10
N TYR A 230 0.99 7.17 -6.19
CA TYR A 230 1.79 5.94 -6.37
C TYR A 230 1.28 5.08 -7.53
N GLN A 231 -0.04 4.98 -7.72
CA GLN A 231 -0.63 4.29 -8.86
C GLN A 231 -0.26 4.96 -10.18
N ILE A 232 -0.38 6.29 -10.26
CA ILE A 232 -0.01 7.08 -11.44
C ILE A 232 1.47 6.89 -11.75
N GLN A 233 2.35 7.02 -10.76
CA GLN A 233 3.79 6.78 -10.93
C GLN A 233 4.06 5.38 -11.48
N SER A 234 3.38 4.36 -10.95
CA SER A 234 3.53 2.98 -11.40
C SER A 234 3.06 2.77 -12.84
N GLN A 235 1.99 3.44 -13.26
CA GLN A 235 1.54 3.43 -14.66
C GLN A 235 2.57 4.12 -15.57
N GLN A 236 3.21 5.20 -15.13
CA GLN A 236 4.28 5.84 -15.90
C GLN A 236 5.53 4.96 -16.04
N VAL A 237 5.86 4.16 -15.02
CA VAL A 237 6.92 3.15 -15.13
C VAL A 237 6.52 2.05 -16.10
N SER A 238 5.29 1.53 -16.01
CA SER A 238 4.77 0.50 -16.94
C SER A 238 4.88 0.96 -18.39
N LYS A 239 4.46 2.19 -18.70
CA LYS A 239 4.53 2.79 -20.04
C LYS A 239 5.96 2.84 -20.62
N GLN A 240 6.99 2.93 -19.78
CA GLN A 240 8.39 2.98 -20.25
C GLN A 240 8.91 1.63 -20.78
N TYR A 241 8.28 0.52 -20.39
CA TYR A 241 8.59 -0.80 -20.96
C TYR A 241 7.93 -1.02 -22.33
N LEU A 242 7.00 -0.14 -22.73
CA LEU A 242 6.17 -0.32 -23.93
C LEU A 242 6.64 0.56 -25.08
N LEU A 243 6.45 0.06 -26.30
CA LEU A 243 6.56 0.85 -27.51
C LEU A 243 5.46 1.92 -27.52
N THR A 244 5.84 3.20 -27.66
CA THR A 244 4.94 4.36 -27.56
C THR A 244 3.70 4.23 -28.43
N GLU A 245 3.83 3.70 -29.64
CA GLU A 245 2.75 3.49 -30.61
C GLU A 245 1.79 2.35 -30.25
N SER A 246 2.21 1.45 -29.36
CA SER A 246 1.41 0.31 -28.91
C SER A 246 0.59 0.59 -27.65
N ILE A 247 0.87 1.71 -26.96
CA ILE A 247 0.24 2.03 -25.68
C ILE A 247 -1.23 2.36 -25.89
N GLN A 248 -2.08 1.62 -25.20
CA GLN A 248 -3.52 1.83 -25.10
C GLN A 248 -3.93 1.93 -23.63
N THR A 249 -4.99 2.69 -23.37
CA THR A 249 -5.53 2.85 -22.02
C THR A 249 -7.05 2.77 -22.01
N HIS A 250 -7.59 2.38 -20.87
CA HIS A 250 -9.01 2.43 -20.57
C HIS A 250 -9.25 3.11 -19.22
N PRO A 251 -9.96 4.26 -19.18
CA PRO A 251 -10.44 5.04 -20.33
C PRO A 251 -9.29 5.59 -21.19
N GLN A 252 -9.60 5.94 -22.44
CA GLN A 252 -8.58 6.43 -23.39
C GLN A 252 -7.93 7.73 -22.90
N LYS A 253 -6.60 7.79 -22.98
CA LYS A 253 -5.78 8.97 -22.66
C LYS A 253 -5.91 9.46 -21.19
N SER A 254 -6.19 8.56 -20.26
CA SER A 254 -6.12 8.87 -18.82
C SER A 254 -4.72 8.66 -18.25
N ASP A 255 -4.36 9.46 -17.26
CA ASP A 255 -3.14 9.31 -16.47
C ASP A 255 -3.33 8.39 -15.25
N ASN A 256 -4.58 8.20 -14.82
CA ASN A 256 -4.98 7.18 -13.86
C ASN A 256 -6.03 6.26 -14.50
N THR A 257 -5.59 5.11 -14.99
CA THR A 257 -6.38 4.23 -15.85
C THR A 257 -6.88 3.00 -15.10
N THR A 258 -8.09 2.53 -15.42
CA THR A 258 -8.57 1.21 -14.96
C THR A 258 -7.73 0.09 -15.58
N ALA A 259 -7.35 0.24 -16.85
CA ALA A 259 -6.43 -0.66 -17.54
C ALA A 259 -5.48 0.07 -18.50
N LEU A 260 -4.28 -0.48 -18.66
CA LEU A 260 -3.22 -0.03 -19.58
C LEU A 260 -2.64 -1.26 -20.28
N TRP A 261 -2.45 -1.22 -21.59
CA TRP A 261 -1.78 -2.31 -22.30
C TRP A 261 -0.92 -1.84 -23.46
N GLY A 262 0.00 -2.71 -23.89
CA GLY A 262 0.86 -2.48 -25.05
C GLY A 262 1.89 -3.59 -25.22
N LYS A 263 2.86 -3.37 -26.11
CA LYS A 263 3.93 -4.33 -26.41
C LYS A 263 5.29 -3.77 -26.04
N THR A 264 6.16 -4.60 -25.50
CA THR A 264 7.58 -4.28 -25.39
C THR A 264 8.26 -4.30 -26.76
N ALA A 265 9.46 -3.72 -26.85
CA ALA A 265 10.29 -3.79 -28.06
C ALA A 265 10.67 -5.24 -28.45
N SER A 266 10.58 -6.18 -27.50
CA SER A 266 10.93 -7.59 -27.64
C SER A 266 9.73 -8.52 -27.89
N ASN A 267 8.57 -7.96 -28.25
CA ASN A 267 7.31 -8.66 -28.54
C ASN A 267 6.67 -9.39 -27.34
N VAL A 268 6.78 -8.83 -26.14
CA VAL A 268 6.02 -9.28 -24.96
C VAL A 268 4.86 -8.33 -24.74
N GLY A 269 3.64 -8.85 -24.57
CA GLY A 269 2.48 -8.04 -24.20
C GLY A 269 2.52 -7.69 -22.72
N VAL A 270 2.08 -6.49 -22.37
CA VAL A 270 1.85 -6.09 -20.97
C VAL A 270 0.41 -5.62 -20.86
N LEU A 271 -0.31 -6.15 -19.87
CA LEU A 271 -1.66 -5.76 -19.49
C LEU A 271 -1.67 -5.41 -18.00
N VAL A 272 -1.82 -4.14 -17.66
CA VAL A 272 -2.04 -3.68 -16.29
C VAL A 272 -3.53 -3.57 -16.04
N LEU A 273 -4.02 -4.22 -14.98
CA LEU A 273 -5.40 -4.10 -14.51
C LEU A 273 -5.37 -3.52 -13.11
N ASN A 274 -5.71 -2.24 -12.96
CA ASN A 274 -5.67 -1.58 -11.65
C ASN A 274 -6.90 -1.89 -10.81
N ASN A 275 -8.06 -2.17 -11.44
CA ASN A 275 -9.28 -2.58 -10.75
C ASN A 275 -9.98 -3.71 -11.51
N LEU A 276 -10.89 -4.41 -10.85
CA LEU A 276 -11.87 -5.34 -11.45
C LEU A 276 -13.29 -4.78 -11.36
N ASP A 277 -13.41 -3.45 -11.43
CA ASP A 277 -14.63 -2.67 -11.56
C ASP A 277 -14.37 -1.44 -12.44
N SER A 278 -15.32 -0.49 -12.50
CA SER A 278 -15.11 0.84 -13.08
C SER A 278 -14.58 0.84 -14.53
N TYR A 279 -15.09 -0.08 -15.35
CA TYR A 279 -14.80 -0.15 -16.79
C TYR A 279 -15.80 0.63 -17.63
N ALA A 280 -16.98 0.94 -17.11
CA ALA A 280 -17.90 1.82 -17.80
C ALA A 280 -17.39 3.27 -17.84
N THR A 281 -17.86 4.08 -18.78
CA THR A 281 -17.41 5.47 -18.97
C THR A 281 -18.15 6.49 -18.10
N HIS A 282 -18.97 6.04 -17.16
CA HIS A 282 -19.78 6.88 -16.29
C HIS A 282 -19.83 6.27 -14.88
N ASP A 283 -19.78 7.13 -13.86
CA ASP A 283 -19.52 6.72 -12.46
C ASP A 283 -20.72 6.01 -11.79
N ASP A 284 -21.93 6.18 -12.33
CA ASP A 284 -23.16 5.54 -11.84
C ASP A 284 -23.44 4.18 -12.51
N ALA A 285 -22.46 3.62 -13.23
CA ALA A 285 -22.61 2.35 -13.90
C ALA A 285 -22.75 1.17 -12.93
N ASP A 286 -23.71 0.30 -13.22
CA ASP A 286 -23.92 -0.92 -12.45
C ASP A 286 -22.93 -2.05 -12.81
N GLU A 287 -22.97 -3.16 -12.06
CA GLU A 287 -22.07 -4.30 -12.26
C GLU A 287 -22.22 -4.90 -13.66
N VAL A 288 -23.44 -4.97 -14.19
CA VAL A 288 -23.73 -5.52 -15.54
C VAL A 288 -23.13 -4.63 -16.64
N GLN A 289 -23.24 -3.31 -16.49
CA GLN A 289 -22.66 -2.34 -17.41
C GLN A 289 -21.12 -2.39 -17.38
N ASN A 290 -20.53 -2.44 -16.19
CA ASN A 290 -19.09 -2.60 -16.02
C ASN A 290 -18.58 -3.93 -16.62
N LEU A 291 -19.28 -5.03 -16.38
CA LEU A 291 -18.96 -6.34 -16.98
C LEU A 291 -18.99 -6.30 -18.51
N LYS A 292 -19.99 -5.63 -19.09
CA LYS A 292 -20.06 -5.46 -20.54
C LYS A 292 -18.88 -4.63 -21.06
N ALA A 293 -18.53 -3.55 -20.37
CA ALA A 293 -17.42 -2.70 -20.76
C ALA A 293 -16.06 -3.41 -20.62
N ALA A 294 -15.85 -4.19 -19.56
CA ALA A 294 -14.66 -5.01 -19.36
C ALA A 294 -14.45 -6.02 -20.50
N ARG A 295 -15.52 -6.68 -20.96
CA ARG A 295 -15.45 -7.59 -22.13
C ARG A 295 -15.05 -6.86 -23.40
N ALA A 296 -15.65 -5.70 -23.67
CA ALA A 296 -15.30 -4.90 -24.85
C ALA A 296 -13.85 -4.41 -24.80
N MET A 297 -13.35 -4.03 -23.62
CA MET A 297 -11.95 -3.69 -23.39
C MET A 297 -11.04 -4.89 -23.67
N MET A 298 -11.36 -6.07 -23.14
CA MET A 298 -10.57 -7.28 -23.37
C MET A 298 -10.57 -7.75 -24.82
N ASP A 299 -11.64 -7.53 -25.58
CA ASP A 299 -11.65 -7.80 -27.02
C ASP A 299 -10.59 -6.94 -27.76
N ASN A 300 -10.39 -5.68 -27.36
CA ASN A 300 -9.33 -4.82 -27.90
C ASN A 300 -7.93 -5.26 -27.42
N VAL A 301 -7.78 -5.58 -26.12
CA VAL A 301 -6.53 -6.13 -25.58
C VAL A 301 -6.08 -7.35 -26.37
N MET A 302 -7.01 -8.27 -26.64
CA MET A 302 -6.69 -9.47 -27.40
C MET A 302 -6.40 -9.17 -28.88
N ALA A 303 -7.13 -8.27 -29.51
CA ALA A 303 -6.80 -7.83 -30.88
C ALA A 303 -5.38 -7.28 -30.99
N ASP A 304 -4.91 -6.56 -29.96
CA ASP A 304 -3.58 -5.96 -29.94
C ASP A 304 -2.50 -6.98 -29.54
N LEU A 305 -2.75 -7.84 -28.56
CA LEU A 305 -1.71 -8.66 -27.90
C LEU A 305 -1.70 -10.14 -28.32
N GLN A 306 -2.69 -10.64 -29.05
CA GLN A 306 -2.80 -12.09 -29.37
C GLN A 306 -1.58 -12.70 -30.07
N ASP A 307 -0.77 -11.91 -30.77
CA ASP A 307 0.41 -12.37 -31.53
C ASP A 307 1.74 -12.17 -30.79
N THR A 308 1.70 -11.76 -29.52
CA THR A 308 2.89 -11.63 -28.66
C THR A 308 3.42 -12.99 -28.24
N ASP A 309 4.72 -13.04 -27.92
CA ASP A 309 5.42 -14.27 -27.52
C ASP A 309 4.97 -14.75 -26.12
N ALA A 310 4.63 -13.81 -25.24
CA ALA A 310 4.10 -13.99 -23.89
C ALA A 310 3.32 -12.74 -23.47
N ILE A 311 2.47 -12.85 -22.44
CA ILE A 311 1.81 -11.69 -21.80
C ILE A 311 2.19 -11.60 -20.32
N ILE A 312 2.62 -10.42 -19.88
CA ILE A 312 2.67 -10.02 -18.48
C ILE A 312 1.32 -9.41 -18.12
N ILE A 313 0.64 -9.95 -17.12
CA ILE A 313 -0.57 -9.36 -16.54
C ILE A 313 -0.20 -8.81 -15.17
N ASP A 314 -0.29 -7.49 -14.99
CA ASP A 314 0.09 -6.82 -13.76
C ASP A 314 -1.16 -6.43 -12.96
N ILE A 315 -1.33 -7.10 -11.80
CA ILE A 315 -2.40 -6.83 -10.82
C ILE A 315 -1.83 -6.48 -9.45
N ARG A 316 -0.55 -6.06 -9.39
CA ARG A 316 0.13 -5.80 -8.11
C ARG A 316 -0.57 -4.74 -7.27
N HIS A 317 -1.26 -3.77 -7.87
CA HIS A 317 -1.99 -2.71 -7.16
C HIS A 317 -3.50 -2.87 -7.22
N ASN A 318 -4.00 -4.04 -7.63
CA ASN A 318 -5.42 -4.28 -7.82
C ASN A 318 -6.09 -4.72 -6.52
N THR A 319 -6.90 -3.83 -5.94
CA THR A 319 -7.60 -4.06 -4.67
C THR A 319 -8.94 -4.78 -4.84
N GLY A 320 -9.27 -5.21 -6.06
CA GLY A 320 -10.43 -6.03 -6.37
C GLY A 320 -11.51 -5.29 -7.17
N GLY A 321 -12.77 -5.62 -6.87
CA GLY A 321 -13.93 -5.26 -7.68
C GLY A 321 -14.94 -6.40 -7.68
N ASP A 322 -15.37 -6.84 -8.86
CA ASP A 322 -16.43 -7.84 -9.02
C ASP A 322 -15.90 -9.21 -9.53
N ASP A 323 -16.26 -10.30 -8.84
CA ASP A 323 -15.95 -11.69 -9.22
C ASP A 323 -16.35 -12.03 -10.67
N ALA A 324 -17.46 -11.50 -11.16
CA ALA A 324 -17.92 -11.75 -12.52
C ALA A 324 -16.99 -11.10 -13.55
N ILE A 325 -16.42 -9.95 -13.24
CA ILE A 325 -15.42 -9.28 -14.08
C ILE A 325 -14.12 -10.08 -14.05
N ALA A 326 -13.66 -10.49 -12.86
CA ALA A 326 -12.50 -11.38 -12.70
C ALA A 326 -12.61 -12.62 -13.62
N LEU A 327 -13.73 -13.35 -13.51
CA LEU A 327 -13.98 -14.55 -14.33
C LEU A 327 -14.09 -14.22 -15.83
N ALA A 328 -14.73 -13.09 -16.18
CA ALA A 328 -14.89 -12.70 -17.58
C ALA A 328 -13.56 -12.35 -18.25
N VAL A 329 -12.64 -11.70 -17.54
CA VAL A 329 -11.27 -11.43 -18.00
C VAL A 329 -10.48 -12.75 -18.11
N ALA A 330 -10.52 -13.60 -17.08
CA ALA A 330 -9.81 -14.88 -17.06
C ALA A 330 -10.24 -15.83 -18.21
N ASN A 331 -11.50 -15.76 -18.67
CA ASN A 331 -11.98 -16.54 -19.82
C ASN A 331 -11.21 -16.28 -21.12
N TYR A 332 -10.51 -15.14 -21.27
CA TYR A 332 -9.68 -14.88 -22.45
C TYR A 332 -8.37 -15.70 -22.48
N PHE A 333 -8.06 -16.40 -21.40
CA PHE A 333 -6.88 -17.25 -21.25
C PHE A 333 -7.25 -18.74 -21.11
N SER A 334 -8.54 -19.08 -21.05
CA SER A 334 -9.00 -20.47 -20.86
C SER A 334 -9.50 -21.07 -22.18
N ASP A 335 -8.82 -22.10 -22.69
CA ASP A 335 -9.26 -22.89 -23.85
C ASP A 335 -10.19 -24.06 -23.46
N GLN A 336 -10.43 -24.24 -22.15
CA GLN A 336 -11.24 -25.31 -21.58
C GLN A 336 -12.19 -24.79 -20.49
N ASP A 337 -13.25 -25.54 -20.20
CA ASP A 337 -14.09 -25.29 -19.04
C ASP A 337 -13.37 -25.81 -17.78
N VAL A 338 -12.98 -24.91 -16.89
CA VAL A 338 -12.21 -25.23 -15.68
C VAL A 338 -12.98 -24.77 -14.44
N LEU A 339 -12.98 -25.56 -13.37
CA LEU A 339 -13.51 -25.10 -12.09
C LEU A 339 -12.58 -24.02 -11.54
N ALA A 340 -13.06 -22.77 -11.48
CA ALA A 340 -12.30 -21.67 -10.90
C ALA A 340 -12.31 -21.80 -9.38
N PHE A 341 -13.51 -21.81 -8.79
CA PHE A 341 -13.66 -21.90 -7.35
C PHE A 341 -15.05 -22.38 -6.92
N ASN A 342 -15.14 -22.78 -5.65
CA ASN A 342 -16.37 -22.89 -4.89
C ASN A 342 -16.31 -21.90 -3.73
N LYS A 343 -17.42 -21.24 -3.42
CA LYS A 343 -17.53 -20.38 -2.24
C LYS A 343 -18.79 -20.68 -1.44
N ARG A 344 -18.73 -20.42 -0.13
CA ARG A 344 -19.87 -20.65 0.77
C ARG A 344 -19.72 -19.80 2.02
N ALA A 345 -20.78 -19.11 2.42
CA ALA A 345 -20.84 -18.49 3.75
C ALA A 345 -20.70 -19.53 4.86
N ILE A 346 -19.79 -19.32 5.81
CA ILE A 346 -19.56 -20.18 6.98
C ILE A 346 -19.54 -19.32 8.22
N ASN A 347 -20.34 -19.69 9.22
CA ASN A 347 -20.46 -18.92 10.45
C ASN A 347 -20.88 -19.80 11.63
N THR A 348 -21.01 -19.23 12.84
CA THR A 348 -21.38 -20.01 14.05
C THR A 348 -22.79 -20.61 13.99
N ALA A 349 -23.71 -19.96 13.27
CA ALA A 349 -25.07 -20.42 13.05
C ALA A 349 -25.19 -21.51 11.97
N GLY A 350 -24.13 -21.77 11.20
CA GLY A 350 -24.07 -22.85 10.21
C GLY A 350 -23.47 -22.44 8.86
N ARG A 351 -23.92 -23.09 7.79
CA ARG A 351 -23.35 -22.93 6.44
C ARG A 351 -24.43 -22.44 5.47
N GLY A 352 -24.10 -21.40 4.69
CA GLY A 352 -24.96 -20.83 3.65
C GLY A 352 -25.17 -21.76 2.44
N ILE A 353 -25.66 -21.20 1.33
CA ILE A 353 -25.82 -21.95 0.07
C ILE A 353 -24.48 -21.95 -0.68
N PRO A 354 -23.94 -23.12 -1.09
CA PRO A 354 -22.69 -23.17 -1.85
C PRO A 354 -22.87 -22.61 -3.27
N VAL A 355 -21.87 -21.86 -3.73
CA VAL A 355 -21.76 -21.32 -5.09
C VAL A 355 -20.56 -21.97 -5.77
N ARG A 356 -20.72 -22.33 -7.05
CA ARG A 356 -19.68 -22.92 -7.89
C ARG A 356 -19.52 -22.09 -9.16
N GLN A 357 -18.30 -21.65 -9.44
CA GLN A 357 -17.98 -20.85 -10.62
C GLN A 357 -16.94 -21.54 -11.49
N GLN A 358 -17.02 -21.34 -12.80
CA GLN A 358 -16.14 -21.96 -13.78
C GLN A 358 -15.62 -20.92 -14.77
N LEU A 359 -14.38 -21.10 -15.20
CA LEU A 359 -13.90 -20.54 -16.45
C LEU A 359 -14.59 -21.24 -17.62
N LYS A 360 -14.83 -20.48 -18.68
CA LYS A 360 -15.49 -20.91 -19.90
C LYS A 360 -14.51 -20.90 -21.05
N ALA A 361 -14.46 -22.03 -21.75
CA ALA A 361 -13.60 -22.23 -22.90
C ALA A 361 -13.85 -21.15 -23.98
N LYS A 362 -12.77 -20.52 -24.46
CA LYS A 362 -12.77 -19.69 -25.67
C LYS A 362 -11.86 -20.28 -26.72
N GLN A 363 -12.37 -20.40 -27.96
CA GLN A 363 -11.57 -20.87 -29.10
C GLN A 363 -10.40 -19.93 -29.43
N THR A 364 -10.54 -18.64 -29.09
CA THR A 364 -9.53 -17.60 -29.30
C THR A 364 -8.74 -17.30 -28.02
N ALA A 365 -8.72 -18.23 -27.05
CA ALA A 365 -7.98 -18.03 -25.82
C ALA A 365 -6.48 -17.87 -26.08
N TYR A 366 -5.83 -16.97 -25.33
CA TYR A 366 -4.38 -16.87 -25.32
C TYR A 366 -3.80 -18.00 -24.48
N THR A 367 -3.05 -18.90 -25.11
CA THR A 367 -2.48 -20.12 -24.47
C THR A 367 -0.96 -20.17 -24.51
N ARG A 368 -0.31 -19.10 -25.01
CA ARG A 368 1.15 -18.89 -24.84
C ARG A 368 1.45 -18.47 -23.39
N PRO A 369 2.73 -18.44 -22.96
CA PRO A 369 3.07 -18.13 -21.58
C PRO A 369 2.46 -16.82 -21.06
N VAL A 370 1.86 -16.88 -19.87
CA VAL A 370 1.31 -15.74 -19.14
C VAL A 370 2.00 -15.62 -17.79
N TYR A 371 2.48 -14.44 -17.45
CA TYR A 371 3.07 -14.15 -16.15
C TYR A 371 2.15 -13.20 -15.40
N LEU A 372 1.52 -13.69 -14.34
CA LEU A 372 0.60 -12.90 -13.52
C LEU A 372 1.36 -12.32 -12.32
N LEU A 373 1.44 -10.99 -12.26
CA LEU A 373 2.19 -10.28 -11.24
C LEU A 373 1.32 -9.92 -10.04
N THR A 374 1.70 -10.38 -8.85
CA THR A 374 0.95 -10.21 -7.60
C THR A 374 1.75 -9.46 -6.53
N SER A 375 1.05 -8.85 -5.57
CA SER A 375 1.64 -8.26 -4.36
C SER A 375 0.70 -8.35 -3.16
N GLN A 376 1.14 -7.90 -1.98
CA GLN A 376 0.30 -7.82 -0.78
C GLN A 376 -0.85 -6.80 -0.90
N LEU A 377 -0.94 -6.04 -2.01
CA LEU A 377 -2.11 -5.22 -2.37
C LEU A 377 -3.08 -5.90 -3.36
N THR A 378 -2.74 -7.08 -3.88
CA THR A 378 -3.66 -7.90 -4.66
C THR A 378 -4.70 -8.50 -3.71
N VAL A 379 -5.94 -8.02 -3.77
CA VAL A 379 -7.00 -8.26 -2.78
C VAL A 379 -8.33 -8.65 -3.47
N SER A 380 -9.21 -9.36 -2.77
CA SER A 380 -10.62 -9.52 -3.15
C SER A 380 -10.79 -10.16 -4.54
N ALA A 381 -11.62 -9.60 -5.42
CA ALA A 381 -11.81 -10.09 -6.78
C ALA A 381 -10.50 -10.24 -7.58
N ALA A 382 -9.42 -9.52 -7.22
CA ALA A 382 -8.11 -9.72 -7.84
C ALA A 382 -7.48 -11.04 -7.41
N GLU A 383 -7.68 -11.47 -6.17
CA GLU A 383 -7.31 -12.81 -5.72
C GLU A 383 -8.23 -13.89 -6.29
N VAL A 384 -9.50 -13.57 -6.57
CA VAL A 384 -10.40 -14.47 -7.34
C VAL A 384 -9.91 -14.63 -8.78
N PHE A 385 -9.44 -13.54 -9.41
CA PHE A 385 -8.78 -13.60 -10.70
C PHE A 385 -7.50 -14.45 -10.64
N THR A 386 -6.64 -14.24 -9.63
CA THR A 386 -5.47 -15.09 -9.38
C THR A 386 -5.85 -16.56 -9.22
N MET A 387 -6.85 -16.88 -8.39
CA MET A 387 -7.33 -18.25 -8.18
C MET A 387 -7.77 -18.90 -9.48
N ALA A 388 -8.45 -18.17 -10.35
CA ALA A 388 -8.93 -18.69 -11.62
C ALA A 388 -7.80 -18.88 -12.62
N MET A 389 -6.88 -17.92 -12.73
CA MET A 389 -5.74 -17.96 -13.63
C MET A 389 -4.72 -19.04 -13.24
N ASP A 390 -4.52 -19.27 -11.93
CA ASP A 390 -3.64 -20.32 -11.39
C ASP A 390 -4.09 -21.75 -11.77
N GLN A 391 -5.35 -21.92 -12.18
CA GLN A 391 -5.82 -23.21 -12.71
C GLN A 391 -5.36 -23.49 -14.15
N LEU A 392 -4.72 -22.53 -14.82
CA LEU A 392 -4.31 -22.63 -16.22
C LEU A 392 -2.82 -22.98 -16.33
N PRO A 393 -2.45 -24.06 -17.05
CA PRO A 393 -1.07 -24.60 -17.02
C PRO A 393 -0.01 -23.73 -17.70
N HIS A 394 -0.42 -22.67 -18.42
CA HIS A 394 0.49 -21.73 -19.09
C HIS A 394 0.63 -20.40 -18.32
N VAL A 395 0.00 -20.29 -17.14
CA VAL A 395 0.14 -19.14 -16.24
C VAL A 395 1.22 -19.45 -15.20
N SER A 396 2.04 -18.44 -14.87
CA SER A 396 2.97 -18.49 -13.74
C SER A 396 2.82 -17.24 -12.89
N LEU A 397 2.74 -17.40 -11.57
CA LEU A 397 2.65 -16.31 -10.61
C LEU A 397 4.05 -15.77 -10.30
N VAL A 398 4.22 -14.45 -10.34
CA VAL A 398 5.50 -13.77 -10.07
C VAL A 398 5.23 -12.58 -9.18
N GLY A 399 6.12 -12.30 -8.23
CA GLY A 399 5.97 -11.13 -7.36
C GLY A 399 5.98 -11.54 -5.91
N GLU A 400 5.02 -11.04 -5.14
CA GLU A 400 4.86 -11.37 -3.73
C GLU A 400 3.51 -12.02 -3.45
N GLU A 401 3.41 -12.60 -2.25
CA GLU A 401 2.16 -13.12 -1.69
C GLU A 401 1.03 -12.09 -1.82
N THR A 402 -0.16 -12.56 -2.23
CA THR A 402 -1.36 -11.72 -2.23
C THR A 402 -1.86 -11.45 -0.80
N ALA A 403 -2.80 -10.52 -0.62
CA ALA A 403 -3.22 -10.10 0.71
C ALA A 403 -3.80 -11.24 1.58
N GLY A 404 -4.40 -12.27 0.98
CA GLY A 404 -5.15 -13.27 1.71
C GLY A 404 -6.43 -12.67 2.30
N SER A 405 -7.11 -11.83 1.52
CA SER A 405 -8.37 -11.15 1.80
C SER A 405 -9.31 -11.41 0.62
N LEU A 406 -9.75 -12.67 0.48
CA LEU A 406 -10.47 -13.21 -0.67
C LEU A 406 -12.00 -13.11 -0.52
N SER A 407 -12.50 -13.32 0.69
CA SER A 407 -13.94 -13.41 0.98
C SER A 407 -14.71 -12.22 0.44
N ASP A 408 -15.95 -12.43 0.00
CA ASP A 408 -16.88 -11.32 -0.14
C ASP A 408 -17.05 -10.61 1.22
N ALA A 409 -17.03 -9.27 1.20
CA ALA A 409 -17.16 -8.45 2.39
C ALA A 409 -18.63 -8.36 2.85
N LEU A 410 -18.96 -9.02 3.97
CA LEU A 410 -20.26 -8.90 4.60
C LEU A 410 -20.35 -7.61 5.40
N ARG A 411 -21.27 -6.72 5.02
CA ARG A 411 -21.45 -5.40 5.65
C ARG A 411 -22.55 -5.40 6.70
N PHE A 412 -22.29 -4.72 7.82
CA PHE A 412 -23.23 -4.47 8.92
C PHE A 412 -23.26 -2.99 9.31
N THR A 413 -24.45 -2.51 9.69
CA THR A 413 -24.64 -1.20 10.34
C THR A 413 -24.60 -1.38 11.86
N LEU A 414 -23.86 -0.51 12.55
CA LEU A 414 -23.79 -0.45 14.01
C LEU A 414 -24.91 0.45 14.59
N PRO A 415 -25.25 0.33 15.89
CA PRO A 415 -26.30 1.13 16.52
C PRO A 415 -26.16 2.66 16.39
N ASN A 416 -24.92 3.16 16.29
CA ASN A 416 -24.63 4.58 16.09
C ASN A 416 -24.62 5.02 14.61
N GLY A 417 -24.84 4.08 13.67
CA GLY A 417 -24.88 4.33 12.24
C GLY A 417 -23.57 4.10 11.49
N TRP A 418 -22.48 3.80 12.20
CA TRP A 418 -21.23 3.36 11.57
C TRP A 418 -21.44 2.09 10.77
N GLN A 419 -20.58 1.87 9.77
CA GLN A 419 -20.58 0.67 8.96
C GLN A 419 -19.34 -0.16 9.30
N ILE A 420 -19.51 -1.48 9.29
CA ILE A 420 -18.41 -2.42 9.38
C ILE A 420 -18.51 -3.43 8.25
N SER A 421 -17.39 -4.02 7.89
CA SER A 421 -17.37 -5.21 7.05
C SER A 421 -16.50 -6.30 7.66
N LEU A 422 -16.75 -7.55 7.26
CA LEU A 422 -16.01 -8.71 7.69
C LEU A 422 -16.11 -9.86 6.68
N SER A 423 -15.13 -10.77 6.73
CA SER A 423 -15.02 -11.92 5.84
C SER A 423 -15.88 -13.09 6.35
N ASN A 424 -16.90 -13.47 5.57
CA ASN A 424 -17.88 -14.50 5.96
C ASN A 424 -17.99 -15.67 4.95
N GLU A 425 -17.35 -15.58 3.79
CA GLU A 425 -17.40 -16.61 2.74
C GLU A 425 -16.07 -17.32 2.60
N VAL A 426 -16.10 -18.66 2.65
CA VAL A 426 -14.91 -19.48 2.44
C VAL A 426 -14.80 -19.88 0.98
N TYR A 427 -13.81 -19.34 0.29
CA TYR A 427 -13.44 -19.68 -1.07
C TYR A 427 -12.50 -20.89 -1.10
N ARG A 428 -12.69 -21.76 -2.08
CA ARG A 428 -11.85 -22.92 -2.34
C ARG A 428 -11.58 -23.09 -3.83
N ASN A 429 -10.33 -23.34 -4.20
CA ASN A 429 -9.96 -23.67 -5.58
C ASN A 429 -10.52 -25.05 -6.00
N ALA A 430 -10.14 -25.55 -7.18
CA ALA A 430 -10.58 -26.85 -7.68
C ALA A 430 -10.09 -28.03 -6.82
N GLN A 431 -8.93 -27.88 -6.17
CA GLN A 431 -8.31 -28.87 -5.29
C GLN A 431 -8.94 -28.89 -3.89
N GLY A 432 -9.70 -27.84 -3.53
CA GLY A 432 -10.36 -27.70 -2.24
C GLY A 432 -9.60 -26.84 -1.24
N ASP A 433 -8.47 -26.26 -1.64
CA ASP A 433 -7.61 -25.41 -0.81
C ASP A 433 -8.21 -24.02 -0.64
N MET A 434 -8.00 -23.43 0.53
CA MET A 434 -8.50 -22.11 0.93
C MET A 434 -7.31 -21.20 1.18
N PHE A 435 -7.40 -19.95 0.70
CA PHE A 435 -6.30 -19.00 0.66
C PHE A 435 -6.58 -17.72 1.47
N GLU A 436 -7.71 -17.64 2.17
CA GLU A 436 -7.94 -16.59 3.15
C GLU A 436 -6.82 -16.61 4.19
N HIS A 437 -6.41 -15.44 4.65
CA HIS A 437 -5.24 -15.19 5.49
C HIS A 437 -3.90 -15.51 4.83
N SER A 438 -3.71 -16.62 4.12
CA SER A 438 -2.40 -16.94 3.53
C SER A 438 -2.12 -16.09 2.29
N GLY A 439 -3.13 -15.85 1.46
CA GLY A 439 -2.95 -15.39 0.09
C GLY A 439 -2.39 -16.50 -0.81
N PHE A 440 -2.19 -16.17 -2.08
CA PHE A 440 -1.50 -16.97 -3.07
C PHE A 440 -0.01 -16.67 -3.02
N THR A 441 0.79 -17.69 -2.74
CA THR A 441 2.25 -17.62 -2.85
C THR A 441 2.65 -17.67 -4.33
N PRO A 442 3.50 -16.77 -4.82
CA PRO A 442 3.94 -16.79 -6.21
C PRO A 442 4.89 -17.95 -6.49
N ASP A 443 4.88 -18.47 -7.72
CA ASP A 443 5.86 -19.46 -8.19
C ASP A 443 7.29 -18.91 -8.17
N HIS A 444 7.40 -17.59 -8.38
CA HIS A 444 8.65 -16.85 -8.36
C HIS A 444 8.54 -15.63 -7.45
N LEU A 445 9.12 -15.74 -6.25
CA LEU A 445 9.20 -14.65 -5.29
C LEU A 445 10.15 -13.56 -5.81
N VAL A 446 9.59 -12.40 -6.13
CA VAL A 446 10.28 -11.21 -6.64
C VAL A 446 9.66 -9.98 -5.98
N PRO A 447 10.43 -9.04 -5.41
CA PRO A 447 9.84 -7.87 -4.75
C PRO A 447 8.87 -7.10 -5.66
N ALA A 448 7.65 -6.89 -5.21
CA ALA A 448 6.58 -6.36 -6.04
C ALA A 448 6.49 -4.82 -6.01
N PHE A 449 6.95 -4.19 -4.92
CA PHE A 449 6.97 -2.75 -4.75
C PHE A 449 8.31 -2.29 -4.17
N SER A 450 8.92 -1.25 -4.76
CA SER A 450 10.03 -0.51 -4.18
C SER A 450 9.91 0.96 -4.54
N LYS A 451 9.94 1.84 -3.54
CA LYS A 451 10.00 3.30 -3.74
C LYS A 451 11.23 3.73 -4.53
N TYR A 452 12.37 3.08 -4.29
CA TYR A 452 13.60 3.30 -5.03
C TYR A 452 13.49 2.86 -6.49
N ASP A 453 12.94 1.67 -6.77
CA ASP A 453 12.71 1.23 -8.15
C ASP A 453 11.75 2.16 -8.90
N LEU A 454 10.70 2.66 -8.23
CA LEU A 454 9.81 3.67 -8.80
C LEU A 454 10.57 4.95 -9.16
N LYS A 455 11.45 5.43 -8.27
CA LYS A 455 12.35 6.56 -8.56
C LYS A 455 13.28 6.26 -9.75
N MET A 456 13.82 5.04 -9.81
CA MET A 456 14.67 4.56 -10.91
C MET A 456 13.91 4.21 -12.19
N ARG A 457 12.58 4.28 -12.15
CA ARG A 457 11.64 3.99 -13.24
C ARG A 457 11.77 2.57 -13.78
N ARG A 458 11.72 1.59 -12.87
CA ARG A 458 11.86 0.16 -13.14
C ARG A 458 10.82 -0.64 -12.38
N PHE A 459 10.49 -1.84 -12.88
CA PHE A 459 9.93 -2.90 -12.06
C PHE A 459 10.80 -4.16 -12.10
N GLU A 460 11.23 -4.62 -10.94
CA GLU A 460 11.99 -5.86 -10.81
C GLU A 460 11.22 -7.09 -11.30
N THR A 461 9.90 -7.11 -11.11
CA THR A 461 9.02 -8.15 -11.64
C THR A 461 8.98 -8.18 -13.17
N TYR A 462 9.02 -7.02 -13.85
CA TYR A 462 9.03 -6.95 -15.32
C TYR A 462 10.38 -7.43 -15.84
N ASP A 463 11.46 -6.92 -15.24
CA ASP A 463 12.82 -7.32 -15.59
C ASP A 463 13.02 -8.83 -15.40
N PHE A 464 12.51 -9.40 -14.31
CA PHE A 464 12.55 -10.85 -14.08
C PHE A 464 11.87 -11.62 -15.20
N VAL A 465 10.63 -11.26 -15.58
CA VAL A 465 9.89 -11.97 -16.63
C VAL A 465 10.60 -11.84 -17.98
N LEU A 466 11.05 -10.63 -18.33
CA LEU A 466 11.74 -10.40 -19.60
C LEU A 466 13.05 -11.20 -19.66
N ASN A 467 13.84 -11.21 -18.59
CA ASN A 467 15.05 -12.01 -18.50
C ASN A 467 14.75 -13.52 -18.59
N LYS A 468 13.68 -14.01 -17.94
CA LYS A 468 13.24 -15.41 -18.01
C LYS A 468 12.83 -15.84 -19.42
N LEU A 469 12.42 -14.88 -20.26
CA LEU A 469 12.07 -15.07 -21.67
C LEU A 469 13.24 -14.81 -22.63
N ASP A 470 14.47 -14.64 -22.12
CA ASP A 470 15.66 -14.23 -22.88
C ASP A 470 15.44 -12.93 -23.67
N LYS A 471 14.68 -11.99 -23.09
CA LYS A 471 14.39 -10.66 -23.65
C LYS A 471 15.04 -9.56 -22.81
N THR A 472 15.51 -8.51 -23.46
CA THR A 472 16.12 -7.36 -22.77
C THR A 472 15.04 -6.34 -22.35
N PRO A 473 15.00 -5.90 -21.07
CA PRO A 473 14.03 -4.91 -20.58
C PRO A 473 14.25 -3.52 -21.17
N PHE A 474 15.51 -3.18 -21.46
CA PHE A 474 15.92 -1.93 -22.07
C PHE A 474 16.89 -2.20 -23.20
N PRO A 475 17.06 -1.27 -24.16
CA PRO A 475 18.17 -1.32 -25.11
C PRO A 475 19.51 -1.42 -24.38
N THR A 476 20.44 -2.21 -24.93
CA THR A 476 21.80 -2.32 -24.41
C THR A 476 22.51 -0.96 -24.48
N MET A 477 23.12 -0.56 -23.36
CA MET A 477 23.90 0.66 -23.21
C MET A 477 25.38 0.31 -23.29
N ASP A 478 26.03 0.82 -24.33
CA ASP A 478 27.48 0.75 -24.44
C ASP A 478 28.16 1.79 -23.55
N ILE A 479 29.39 1.52 -23.08
CA ILE A 479 30.13 2.40 -22.18
C ILE A 479 30.38 3.76 -22.84
N ASP A 480 30.67 3.82 -24.14
CA ASP A 480 30.92 5.09 -24.83
C ASP A 480 29.64 5.94 -24.92
N ASP A 481 28.47 5.30 -25.02
CA ASP A 481 27.18 5.99 -24.98
C ASP A 481 26.85 6.50 -23.58
N PHE A 482 27.09 5.67 -22.55
CA PHE A 482 26.96 6.07 -21.15
C PHE A 482 27.83 7.30 -20.85
N GLU A 483 29.12 7.26 -21.18
CA GLU A 483 30.05 8.36 -20.88
C GLU A 483 29.66 9.66 -21.59
N ARG A 484 29.23 9.59 -22.85
CA ARG A 484 28.69 10.76 -23.58
C ARG A 484 27.46 11.34 -22.89
N GLN A 485 26.53 10.50 -22.44
CA GLN A 485 25.34 10.97 -21.73
C GLN A 485 25.70 11.59 -20.37
N VAL A 486 26.67 11.02 -19.64
CA VAL A 486 27.20 11.63 -18.40
C VAL A 486 27.79 13.01 -18.68
N THR A 487 28.64 13.16 -19.70
CA THR A 487 29.22 14.48 -20.06
C THR A 487 28.14 15.50 -20.46
N ALA A 488 27.11 15.07 -21.18
CA ALA A 488 25.99 15.94 -21.56
C ALA A 488 25.22 16.44 -20.33
N LEU A 489 24.87 15.54 -19.42
CA LEU A 489 24.20 15.87 -18.16
C LEU A 489 25.09 16.72 -17.25
N GLN A 490 26.38 16.41 -17.15
CA GLN A 490 27.36 17.20 -16.42
C GLN A 490 27.39 18.65 -16.91
N THR A 491 27.42 18.85 -18.23
CA THR A 491 27.39 20.19 -18.85
C THR A 491 26.07 20.90 -18.59
N GLN A 492 24.94 20.20 -18.74
CA GLN A 492 23.60 20.76 -18.50
C GLN A 492 23.40 21.21 -17.04
N GLY A 493 23.89 20.41 -16.08
CA GLY A 493 23.79 20.71 -14.65
C GLY A 493 24.87 21.64 -14.13
N ASN A 494 25.84 22.05 -14.97
CA ASN A 494 27.04 22.77 -14.56
C ASN A 494 27.75 22.10 -13.38
N ILE A 495 27.98 20.79 -13.48
CA ILE A 495 28.58 19.97 -12.43
C ILE A 495 30.11 19.92 -12.67
N PRO A 496 30.96 20.57 -11.85
CA PRO A 496 32.39 20.72 -12.14
C PRO A 496 33.12 19.38 -12.29
N SER A 497 32.94 18.51 -11.30
CA SER A 497 33.57 17.18 -11.26
C SER A 497 32.57 16.12 -10.86
N ILE A 498 32.73 14.94 -11.45
CA ILE A 498 32.00 13.73 -11.12
C ILE A 498 33.01 12.59 -10.95
N ALA A 499 32.87 11.78 -9.91
CA ALA A 499 33.54 10.48 -9.80
C ALA A 499 32.51 9.36 -9.66
N ILE A 500 32.64 8.32 -10.48
CA ILE A 500 31.74 7.17 -10.53
C ILE A 500 32.54 5.89 -10.30
N ALA A 501 32.06 5.04 -9.40
CA ALA A 501 32.49 3.66 -9.27
C ALA A 501 31.26 2.74 -9.28
N VAL A 502 31.26 1.71 -10.12
CA VAL A 502 30.22 0.67 -10.15
C VAL A 502 30.84 -0.63 -9.67
N MET A 503 30.13 -1.30 -8.77
CA MET A 503 30.55 -2.50 -8.07
C MET A 503 29.69 -3.69 -8.48
N ALA A 504 30.31 -4.85 -8.64
CA ALA A 504 29.63 -6.13 -8.68
C ALA A 504 30.46 -7.17 -7.90
N GLN A 505 29.80 -8.00 -7.10
CA GLN A 505 30.42 -9.01 -6.24
C GLN A 505 31.55 -8.43 -5.36
N GLY A 506 31.31 -7.24 -4.81
CA GLY A 506 32.27 -6.53 -3.96
C GLY A 506 33.53 -6.03 -4.69
N LYS A 507 33.53 -5.97 -6.04
CA LYS A 507 34.67 -5.47 -6.83
C LYS A 507 34.25 -4.37 -7.80
N PRO A 508 35.11 -3.36 -8.07
CA PRO A 508 34.82 -2.36 -9.08
C PRO A 508 34.86 -3.00 -10.47
N ILE A 509 33.77 -2.86 -11.22
CA ILE A 509 33.63 -3.30 -12.61
C ILE A 509 33.61 -2.12 -13.60
N TYR A 510 33.40 -0.91 -13.11
CA TYR A 510 33.56 0.34 -13.84
C TYR A 510 34.02 1.45 -12.89
N SER A 511 34.90 2.33 -13.37
CA SER A 511 35.46 3.43 -12.58
C SER A 511 35.90 4.55 -13.50
N GLN A 512 35.34 5.74 -13.33
CA GLN A 512 35.66 6.89 -14.18
C GLN A 512 35.46 8.22 -13.45
N GLY A 513 36.27 9.20 -13.81
CA GLY A 513 36.08 10.60 -13.40
C GLY A 513 35.79 11.50 -14.61
N PHE A 514 34.94 12.49 -14.41
CA PHE A 514 34.54 13.46 -15.42
C PHE A 514 34.76 14.87 -14.90
N SER A 515 35.26 15.76 -15.75
CA SER A 515 35.52 17.16 -15.41
C SER A 515 35.17 18.06 -16.60
N ILE A 516 34.47 19.15 -16.34
CA ILE A 516 34.27 20.23 -17.33
C ILE A 516 35.38 21.29 -17.25
N GLU A 517 36.27 21.20 -16.25
CA GLU A 517 37.40 22.10 -16.05
C GLU A 517 38.68 21.50 -16.67
N PRO A 518 39.24 22.11 -17.73
CA PRO A 518 40.39 21.55 -18.44
C PRO A 518 41.64 21.34 -17.58
N GLU A 519 41.78 22.13 -16.51
CA GLU A 519 42.95 22.09 -15.61
C GLU A 519 42.79 21.11 -14.45
N ARG A 520 41.57 20.59 -14.20
CA ARG A 520 41.29 19.65 -13.11
C ARG A 520 41.04 18.25 -13.66
N THR A 521 42.03 17.38 -13.49
CA THR A 521 41.86 15.94 -13.77
C THR A 521 41.19 15.26 -12.59
N VAL A 522 40.15 14.47 -12.87
CA VAL A 522 39.33 13.79 -11.86
C VAL A 522 39.32 12.30 -12.16
N ASN A 523 39.45 11.48 -11.12
CA ASN A 523 39.28 10.03 -11.17
C ASN A 523 38.67 9.54 -9.84
N THR A 524 38.50 8.22 -9.67
CA THR A 524 37.87 7.64 -8.47
C THR A 524 38.69 7.79 -7.19
N ASN A 525 39.96 8.19 -7.26
CA ASN A 525 40.81 8.51 -6.11
C ASN A 525 40.91 10.04 -5.84
N SER A 526 40.25 10.87 -6.66
CA SER A 526 40.17 12.30 -6.39
C SER A 526 39.37 12.56 -5.11
N PRO A 527 39.80 13.51 -4.25
CA PRO A 527 39.08 13.83 -3.01
C PRO A 527 37.82 14.66 -3.30
N PHE A 528 36.72 14.30 -2.64
CA PHE A 528 35.43 15.01 -2.65
C PHE A 528 34.99 15.32 -1.21
N ASP A 529 34.27 16.42 -1.04
CA ASP A 529 33.51 16.70 0.18
C ASP A 529 32.25 15.84 0.20
N VAL A 530 32.21 14.90 1.13
CA VAL A 530 31.14 13.92 1.32
C VAL A 530 30.42 14.12 2.64
N THR A 531 30.35 15.36 3.14
CA THR A 531 29.71 15.68 4.44
C THR A 531 28.26 15.18 4.56
N GLY A 532 27.58 14.89 3.46
CA GLY A 532 26.27 14.22 3.46
C GLY A 532 26.27 12.73 3.85
N LEU A 533 27.44 12.09 3.97
CA LEU A 533 27.62 10.69 4.40
C LEU A 533 28.04 10.56 5.87
N ASP A 534 28.06 11.68 6.61
CA ASP A 534 28.37 11.72 8.04
C ASP A 534 27.48 10.74 8.83
N SER A 535 26.18 10.83 8.62
CA SER A 535 25.18 9.98 9.29
C SER A 535 25.45 8.49 9.09
N VAL A 536 25.74 8.06 7.86
CA VAL A 536 26.07 6.67 7.53
C VAL A 536 27.31 6.19 8.27
N LEU A 537 28.41 6.96 8.22
CA LEU A 537 29.68 6.53 8.82
C LEU A 537 29.62 6.57 10.35
N ILE A 538 28.88 7.51 10.94
CA ILE A 538 28.63 7.57 12.38
C ILE A 538 27.78 6.38 12.81
N GLY A 539 26.72 6.08 12.06
CA GLY A 539 25.87 4.91 12.28
C GLY A 539 26.65 3.60 12.26
N ASP A 540 27.47 3.39 11.22
CA ASP A 540 28.36 2.22 11.10
C ASP A 540 29.37 2.14 12.25
N ALA A 541 29.95 3.27 12.68
CA ALA A 541 30.90 3.30 13.79
C ALA A 541 30.23 2.90 15.12
N MET A 542 29.06 3.46 15.41
CA MET A 542 28.27 3.13 16.60
C MET A 542 27.80 1.67 16.58
N HIS A 543 27.44 1.16 15.41
CA HIS A 543 27.08 -0.24 15.24
C HIS A 543 28.25 -1.18 15.54
N ASN A 544 29.43 -0.93 14.97
CA ASN A 544 30.61 -1.76 15.23
C ASN A 544 31.01 -1.70 16.72
N ALA A 545 30.92 -0.53 17.35
CA ALA A 545 31.12 -0.41 18.80
C ALA A 545 30.10 -1.22 19.61
N ASN A 546 28.85 -1.34 19.14
CA ASN A 546 27.82 -2.17 19.77
C ASN A 546 28.09 -3.67 19.60
N ILE A 547 28.56 -4.11 18.42
CA ILE A 547 29.02 -5.49 18.20
C ILE A 547 30.16 -5.83 19.17
N ASP A 548 31.10 -4.91 19.35
CA ASP A 548 32.24 -5.09 20.26
C ASP A 548 31.86 -5.01 21.75
N GLY A 549 30.59 -4.76 22.07
CA GLY A 549 30.08 -4.63 23.43
C GLY A 549 30.48 -3.31 24.13
N MET A 550 31.02 -2.36 23.37
CA MET A 550 31.50 -1.06 23.85
C MET A 550 30.42 0.02 23.87
N LEU A 551 29.26 -0.25 23.25
CA LEU A 551 28.08 0.60 23.25
C LEU A 551 26.81 -0.27 23.35
N GLN A 552 25.73 0.26 23.94
CA GLN A 552 24.42 -0.41 24.00
C GLN A 552 23.38 0.45 23.29
N LEU A 553 22.95 0.05 22.09
CA LEU A 553 22.10 0.91 21.25
C LEU A 553 20.63 0.93 21.68
N ASP A 554 20.13 -0.14 22.30
CA ASP A 554 18.72 -0.30 22.70
C ASP A 554 18.44 0.14 24.15
N GLN A 555 19.45 0.67 24.86
CA GLN A 555 19.26 1.20 26.21
C GLN A 555 18.52 2.55 26.18
N PRO A 556 17.54 2.78 27.08
CA PRO A 556 16.91 4.09 27.25
C PRO A 556 17.92 5.18 27.58
N LEU A 557 17.86 6.31 26.85
CA LEU A 557 18.79 7.42 26.98
C LEU A 557 18.62 8.22 28.27
N ALA A 558 17.47 8.15 28.92
CA ALA A 558 17.12 8.95 30.10
C ALA A 558 18.14 8.85 31.26
N HIS A 559 18.88 7.74 31.36
CA HIS A 559 19.88 7.52 32.40
C HIS A 559 21.30 7.99 32.02
N ILE A 560 21.50 8.38 30.76
CA ILE A 560 22.82 8.72 30.21
C ILE A 560 22.92 10.21 29.87
N LEU A 561 21.79 10.86 29.56
CA LEU A 561 21.75 12.28 29.24
C LEU A 561 21.97 13.16 30.47
N PRO A 562 22.68 14.30 30.33
CA PRO A 562 22.89 15.25 31.43
C PRO A 562 21.64 16.11 31.73
N PHE A 563 20.55 15.93 30.99
CA PHE A 563 19.28 16.66 31.13
C PHE A 563 18.06 15.74 30.90
N GLU A 564 16.88 16.16 31.38
CA GLU A 564 15.61 15.46 31.13
C GLU A 564 15.09 15.69 29.71
N LEU A 565 14.84 14.60 28.98
CA LEU A 565 14.33 14.65 27.62
C LEU A 565 12.79 14.61 27.62
N ASP A 566 12.15 15.62 27.03
CA ASP A 566 10.70 15.60 26.86
C ASP A 566 10.30 14.97 25.54
N SER A 567 10.14 13.64 25.54
CA SER A 567 9.80 12.88 24.33
C SER A 567 8.34 12.46 24.30
N PRO A 568 7.71 12.41 23.11
CA PRO A 568 6.43 11.72 22.93
C PRO A 568 6.54 10.20 23.06
N ILE A 569 7.75 9.64 23.02
CA ILE A 569 8.04 8.23 23.18
C ILE A 569 8.60 8.01 24.58
N GLU A 570 8.00 7.07 25.33
CA GLU A 570 8.29 6.83 26.75
C GLU A 570 9.78 6.52 27.00
N HIS A 571 10.46 5.87 26.04
CA HIS A 571 11.88 5.52 26.11
C HIS A 571 12.59 5.71 24.75
N ILE A 572 13.23 6.86 24.52
CA ILE A 572 14.15 7.02 23.37
C ILE A 572 15.43 6.22 23.61
N THR A 573 15.91 5.54 22.57
CA THR A 573 17.16 4.78 22.50
C THR A 573 18.10 5.36 21.42
N ALA A 574 19.38 5.01 21.46
CA ALA A 574 20.31 5.40 20.39
C ALA A 574 19.92 4.77 19.05
N ALA A 575 19.42 3.53 19.04
CA ALA A 575 18.90 2.88 17.85
C ALA A 575 17.78 3.72 17.19
N GLN A 576 16.82 4.23 17.97
CA GLN A 576 15.75 5.06 17.45
C GLN A 576 16.23 6.40 16.88
N LEU A 577 17.27 7.02 17.46
CA LEU A 577 17.90 8.22 16.89
C LEU A 577 18.50 7.91 15.51
N LEU A 578 19.22 6.79 15.42
CA LEU A 578 19.94 6.36 14.22
C LEU A 578 19.01 5.84 13.10
N THR A 579 17.78 5.44 13.42
CA THR A 579 16.76 5.01 12.44
C THR A 579 15.69 6.07 12.17
N GLY A 580 15.81 7.28 12.72
CA GLY A 580 14.80 8.32 12.59
C GLY A 580 13.47 8.02 13.29
N LYS A 581 13.44 7.08 14.24
CA LYS A 581 12.24 6.68 15.00
C LYS A 581 12.15 7.36 16.37
N SER A 582 12.93 8.41 16.59
CA SER A 582 12.94 9.18 17.84
C SER A 582 11.77 10.16 17.97
N GLY A 583 11.12 10.50 16.85
CA GLY A 583 10.08 11.53 16.80
C GLY A 583 10.61 12.96 16.93
N ILE A 584 11.94 13.15 17.00
CA ILE A 584 12.55 14.49 17.01
C ILE A 584 12.41 15.09 15.60
N VAL A 585 11.94 16.33 15.53
CA VAL A 585 11.75 17.09 14.29
C VAL A 585 12.70 18.28 14.33
N ASP A 586 13.50 18.44 13.28
CA ASP A 586 14.44 19.56 13.20
C ASP A 586 13.72 20.87 12.82
N ASP A 587 14.04 21.95 13.53
CA ASP A 587 13.65 23.31 13.13
C ASP A 587 14.51 23.78 11.94
N GLN A 588 13.86 24.08 10.81
CA GLN A 588 14.55 24.48 9.57
C GLN A 588 15.29 25.82 9.69
N SER A 589 14.79 26.76 10.49
CA SER A 589 15.46 28.03 10.73
C SER A 589 16.75 27.81 11.52
N LEU A 590 16.74 26.86 12.46
CA LEU A 590 17.91 26.48 13.25
C LEU A 590 18.90 25.65 12.43
N LEU A 591 18.45 24.72 11.57
CA LEU A 591 19.33 24.00 10.65
C LEU A 591 20.06 24.94 9.68
N SER A 592 19.37 25.98 9.21
CA SER A 592 19.99 26.98 8.31
C SER A 592 21.18 27.69 8.98
N CYS A 593 21.09 27.93 10.29
CA CYS A 593 22.17 28.50 11.11
C CYS A 593 23.40 27.57 11.18
N ILE A 594 23.19 26.26 11.25
CA ILE A 594 24.26 25.25 11.28
C ILE A 594 24.98 25.19 9.91
N THR A 595 24.23 25.34 8.82
CA THR A 595 24.75 25.18 7.45
C THR A 595 25.36 26.44 6.84
N ASP A 596 24.89 27.64 7.18
CA ASP A 596 25.41 28.93 6.67
C ASP A 596 25.35 30.04 7.74
N PRO A 597 26.27 30.03 8.72
CA PRO A 597 26.27 30.98 9.84
C PRO A 597 26.52 32.44 9.41
N ALA A 598 26.92 32.70 8.15
CA ALA A 598 27.20 34.05 7.65
C ALA A 598 25.92 34.83 7.26
N GLN A 599 24.76 34.16 7.15
CA GLN A 599 23.53 34.74 6.61
C GLN A 599 22.37 34.86 7.61
N SER A 600 22.52 34.50 8.88
CA SER A 600 21.47 34.63 9.90
C SER A 600 22.04 34.92 11.29
N PRO A 601 21.35 35.70 12.16
CA PRO A 601 21.78 35.91 13.54
C PRO A 601 21.59 34.61 14.33
N CYS A 602 22.63 33.78 14.32
CA CYS A 602 22.68 32.50 15.02
C CYS A 602 22.86 32.76 16.52
N PRO A 603 22.04 32.20 17.42
CA PRO A 603 22.30 32.30 18.87
C PRO A 603 23.67 31.71 19.25
N ASP A 604 24.36 32.27 20.25
CA ASP A 604 25.70 31.85 20.75
C ASP A 604 25.78 30.40 21.29
N LEU A 605 24.71 29.61 21.14
CA LEU A 605 24.53 28.25 21.63
C LEU A 605 25.24 27.19 20.77
N PHE A 606 25.74 27.54 19.57
CA PHE A 606 26.34 26.57 18.63
C PHE A 606 27.77 26.14 18.96
N ASN A 607 28.42 26.75 19.96
CA ASN A 607 29.77 26.38 20.36
C ASN A 607 29.82 25.13 21.28
N SER A 608 28.66 24.62 21.72
CA SER A 608 28.57 23.41 22.56
C SER A 608 27.33 22.58 22.21
N PRO A 609 27.49 21.39 21.61
CA PRO A 609 26.38 20.51 21.24
C PRO A 609 25.45 20.18 22.41
N ASP A 610 25.99 19.97 23.61
CA ASP A 610 25.19 19.59 24.78
C ASP A 610 24.26 20.72 25.23
N VAL A 611 24.75 21.97 25.20
CA VAL A 611 23.94 23.16 25.53
C VAL A 611 22.83 23.37 24.49
N LEU A 612 23.13 23.16 23.21
CA LEU A 612 22.12 23.23 22.15
C LEU A 612 21.03 22.17 22.33
N LEU A 613 21.43 20.92 22.59
CA LEU A 613 20.52 19.80 22.76
C LEU A 613 19.62 19.98 24.00
N GLU A 614 20.18 20.42 25.13
CA GLU A 614 19.40 20.74 26.32
C GLU A 614 18.41 21.89 26.04
N ALA A 615 18.86 22.97 25.39
CA ALA A 615 18.00 24.09 25.05
C ALA A 615 16.83 23.70 24.12
N TYR A 616 17.00 22.69 23.27
CA TYR A 616 16.02 22.28 22.27
C TYR A 616 15.06 21.17 22.74
N LEU A 617 15.56 20.21 23.53
CA LEU A 617 14.83 18.98 23.88
C LEU A 617 14.29 18.95 25.32
N HIS A 618 14.73 19.86 26.19
CA HIS A 618 14.24 19.95 27.57
C HIS A 618 13.06 20.93 27.69
N LYS A 619 12.00 20.62 28.45
CA LYS A 619 10.80 21.49 28.61
C LYS A 619 11.08 22.94 29.00
N ALA A 620 12.10 23.14 29.82
CA ALA A 620 12.52 24.47 30.28
C ALA A 620 13.61 25.11 29.39
N GLY A 621 14.00 24.45 28.31
CA GLY A 621 15.01 24.92 27.38
C GLY A 621 14.54 26.14 26.58
N ALA A 622 15.48 27.03 26.23
CA ALA A 622 15.16 28.29 25.56
C ALA A 622 14.68 28.13 24.10
N LEU A 623 14.96 26.98 23.48
CA LEU A 623 14.59 26.64 22.09
C LEU A 623 13.52 25.54 22.04
N TYR A 624 12.98 25.14 23.19
CA TYR A 624 11.97 24.11 23.27
C TYR A 624 10.62 24.60 22.75
N HIS A 625 10.01 23.80 21.87
CA HIS A 625 8.64 23.97 21.41
C HIS A 625 8.01 22.59 21.19
N LYS A 626 6.68 22.46 21.34
CA LYS A 626 6.00 21.17 21.07
C LYS A 626 6.24 20.68 19.64
N GLY A 627 6.37 21.60 18.69
CA GLY A 627 6.71 21.33 17.28
C GLY A 627 8.10 20.75 17.04
N ASN A 628 8.96 20.66 18.06
CA ASN A 628 10.22 19.92 18.00
C ASN A 628 9.99 18.39 17.98
N PHE A 629 8.73 17.96 18.14
CA PHE A 629 8.34 16.56 18.20
C PHE A 629 7.21 16.26 17.22
N SER A 630 7.27 15.09 16.59
CA SER A 630 6.33 14.61 15.57
C SER A 630 4.89 14.54 16.09
N SER A 631 4.74 14.30 17.40
CA SER A 631 3.48 14.33 18.14
C SER A 631 2.63 15.57 17.92
N HIS A 632 3.27 16.73 17.83
CA HIS A 632 2.61 17.99 17.57
C HIS A 632 1.83 18.00 16.24
N TYR A 633 2.29 17.21 15.27
CA TYR A 633 1.73 17.09 13.94
C TYR A 633 0.80 15.87 13.80
N GLY A 634 0.41 15.23 14.92
CA GLY A 634 -0.40 14.01 14.92
C GLY A 634 0.37 12.77 14.47
N VAL A 635 1.68 12.76 14.64
CA VAL A 635 2.60 11.69 14.23
C VAL A 635 3.18 11.04 15.51
N ASP A 636 2.30 10.45 16.31
CA ASP A 636 2.59 9.90 17.65
C ASP A 636 2.79 8.38 17.69
N LYS A 637 2.14 7.66 16.77
CA LYS A 637 2.07 6.20 16.72
C LYS A 637 2.45 5.60 15.37
N SER A 638 2.78 6.44 14.40
CA SER A 638 3.30 5.96 13.13
C SER A 638 4.72 5.44 13.35
N ASN A 639 5.05 4.27 12.79
CA ASN A 639 6.43 3.81 12.62
C ASN A 639 7.24 4.69 11.65
N ALA A 640 6.91 5.98 11.57
CA ALA A 640 7.46 6.90 10.60
C ALA A 640 8.93 7.19 10.91
N GLU A 641 9.73 7.17 9.86
CA GLU A 641 11.16 7.39 9.91
C GLU A 641 11.45 8.85 9.57
N ILE A 642 11.63 9.67 10.59
CA ILE A 642 11.91 11.11 10.49
C ILE A 642 13.39 11.31 10.74
N TYR A 643 14.15 11.59 9.68
CA TYR A 643 15.54 11.99 9.81
C TYR A 643 15.63 13.29 10.63
N SER A 644 16.51 13.27 11.65
CA SER A 644 16.80 14.44 12.47
C SER A 644 18.31 14.59 12.64
N ARG A 645 18.86 15.72 12.16
CA ARG A 645 20.23 16.14 12.40
C ARG A 645 20.49 16.41 13.88
N LEU A 646 19.51 16.93 14.62
CA LEU A 646 19.63 17.09 16.07
C LEU A 646 19.64 15.74 16.78
N GLY A 647 18.84 14.77 16.31
CA GLY A 647 18.89 13.38 16.77
C GLY A 647 20.25 12.73 16.50
N LEU A 648 20.83 12.94 15.32
CA LEU A 648 22.20 12.48 15.01
C LEU A 648 23.26 13.17 15.89
N THR A 649 23.12 14.47 16.13
CA THR A 649 24.00 15.22 17.05
C THR A 649 23.94 14.63 18.46
N LEU A 650 22.73 14.29 18.94
CA LEU A 650 22.53 13.63 20.24
C LEU A 650 23.22 12.26 20.28
N ALA A 651 23.02 11.42 19.26
CA ALA A 651 23.67 10.11 19.15
C ALA A 651 25.21 10.23 19.11
N SER A 652 25.73 11.21 18.37
CA SER A 652 27.17 11.47 18.24
C SER A 652 27.80 11.98 19.52
N SER A 653 27.10 12.85 20.26
CA SER A 653 27.54 13.34 21.57
C SER A 653 27.62 12.18 22.58
N LEU A 654 26.57 11.37 22.65
CA LEU A 654 26.53 10.15 23.46
C LEU A 654 27.71 9.22 23.15
N PHE A 655 27.96 8.97 21.86
CA PHE A 655 29.03 8.08 21.43
C PHE A 655 30.41 8.60 21.85
N SER A 656 30.67 9.89 21.62
CA SER A 656 31.93 10.55 21.99
C SER A 656 32.15 10.60 23.51
N GLN A 657 31.11 10.90 24.28
CA GLN A 657 31.17 10.94 25.75
C GLN A 657 31.42 9.56 26.35
N THR A 658 30.71 8.54 25.87
CA THR A 658 30.84 7.15 26.34
C THR A 658 32.28 6.62 26.14
N HIS A 659 32.91 7.00 25.03
CA HIS A 659 34.27 6.56 24.69
C HIS A 659 35.38 7.52 25.11
N GLN A 660 35.04 8.71 25.63
CA GLN A 660 35.98 9.78 25.96
C GLN A 660 36.93 10.13 24.79
N ALA A 661 36.43 10.07 23.56
CA ALA A 661 37.21 10.27 22.34
C ALA A 661 36.41 11.10 21.32
N PRO A 662 37.08 11.96 20.52
CA PRO A 662 36.39 12.72 19.49
C PRO A 662 35.89 11.79 18.37
N LEU A 663 34.79 12.17 17.74
CA LEU A 663 34.15 11.40 16.66
C LEU A 663 35.09 11.05 15.50
N SER A 664 36.06 11.92 15.19
CA SER A 664 37.06 11.68 14.16
C SER A 664 37.97 10.49 14.48
N GLN A 665 38.32 10.27 15.76
CA GLN A 665 39.09 9.10 16.18
C GLN A 665 38.21 7.83 16.22
N LEU A 666 36.95 7.97 16.63
CA LEU A 666 36.03 6.83 16.69
C LEU A 666 35.69 6.29 15.29
N THR A 667 35.37 7.17 14.35
CA THR A 667 35.12 6.77 12.95
C THR A 667 36.37 6.23 12.25
N GLN A 668 37.55 6.78 12.57
CA GLN A 668 38.83 6.21 12.12
C GLN A 668 38.99 4.76 12.61
N HIS A 669 38.80 4.52 13.91
CA HIS A 669 39.00 3.22 14.54
C HIS A 669 37.98 2.16 14.11
N TYR A 670 36.69 2.51 14.16
CA TYR A 670 35.61 1.55 13.93
C TYR A 670 35.22 1.38 12.46
N VAL A 671 35.62 2.29 11.57
CA VAL A 671 35.19 2.27 10.16
C VAL A 671 36.36 2.42 9.20
N PHE A 672 37.12 3.51 9.25
CA PHE A 672 38.09 3.81 8.18
C PHE A 672 39.27 2.84 8.14
N GLU A 673 39.86 2.51 9.29
CA GLU A 673 40.97 1.55 9.36
C GLU A 673 40.53 0.13 8.99
N PRO A 674 39.43 -0.44 9.55
CA PRO A 674 38.96 -1.77 9.18
C PRO A 674 38.59 -1.92 7.71
N LEU A 675 38.15 -0.83 7.06
CA LEU A 675 37.74 -0.82 5.65
C LEU A 675 38.84 -0.37 4.67
N ASN A 676 40.07 -0.11 5.15
CA ASN A 676 41.16 0.43 4.34
C ASN A 676 40.80 1.74 3.60
N MET A 677 40.03 2.61 4.25
CA MET A 677 39.61 3.92 3.71
C MET A 677 40.68 4.98 4.01
N HIS A 678 41.89 4.81 3.49
CA HIS A 678 43.05 5.62 3.85
C HIS A 678 43.01 7.08 3.37
N SER A 679 42.15 7.39 2.40
CA SER A 679 41.96 8.75 1.89
C SER A 679 40.79 9.47 2.57
N THR A 680 40.07 8.77 3.45
CA THR A 680 38.89 9.30 4.15
C THR A 680 39.28 9.92 5.48
N HIS A 681 38.90 11.18 5.70
CA HIS A 681 39.24 11.90 6.92
C HIS A 681 38.32 13.09 7.18
N TRP A 682 38.24 13.49 8.45
CA TRP A 682 37.58 14.72 8.87
C TRP A 682 38.55 15.90 8.79
N TYR A 683 38.16 16.94 8.07
CA TYR A 683 38.91 18.19 7.94
C TYR A 683 38.34 19.27 8.86
N SER A 684 39.22 19.92 9.64
CA SER A 684 38.88 21.05 10.51
C SER A 684 39.71 22.26 10.09
N ALA A 685 39.08 23.27 9.47
CA ALA A 685 39.74 24.55 9.22
C ALA A 685 39.81 25.37 10.52
N SER A 686 40.92 26.08 10.74
CA SER A 686 41.14 26.86 11.97
C SER A 686 40.24 28.09 12.15
N ASP A 687 39.42 28.46 11.15
CA ASP A 687 38.60 29.68 11.14
C ASP A 687 37.13 29.48 10.73
N GLN A 688 36.65 28.24 10.56
CA GLN A 688 35.23 27.96 10.30
C GLN A 688 34.79 26.73 11.10
N ALA A 689 33.69 26.87 11.86
CA ALA A 689 33.09 25.84 12.70
C ALA A 689 32.51 24.62 11.94
N GLN A 690 32.91 24.39 10.68
CA GLN A 690 32.40 23.31 9.84
C GLN A 690 33.42 22.17 9.75
N HIS A 691 33.11 21.06 10.40
CA HIS A 691 33.79 19.78 10.17
C HIS A 691 33.38 19.27 8.79
N LYS A 692 34.32 19.26 7.84
CA LYS A 692 34.10 18.65 6.52
C LYS A 692 34.55 17.20 6.54
N LEU A 693 33.80 16.32 5.88
CA LEU A 693 34.23 14.95 5.64
C LEU A 693 34.76 14.83 4.21
N ILE A 694 36.00 14.42 4.05
CA ILE A 694 36.63 14.22 2.74
C ILE A 694 36.81 12.73 2.48
N SER A 695 36.46 12.26 1.29
CA SER A 695 36.66 10.87 0.86
C SER A 695 36.86 10.76 -0.66
N THR A 696 37.05 9.54 -1.15
CA THR A 696 37.18 9.21 -2.58
C THR A 696 36.15 8.16 -2.96
N ALA A 697 35.79 8.07 -4.24
CA ALA A 697 34.84 7.05 -4.70
C ALA A 697 35.37 5.63 -4.43
N ASN A 698 36.70 5.44 -4.48
CA ASN A 698 37.36 4.18 -4.19
C ASN A 698 37.25 3.77 -2.70
N ASP A 699 37.51 4.70 -1.77
CA ASP A 699 37.38 4.42 -0.34
C ASP A 699 35.92 4.07 0.03
N ILE A 700 34.96 4.86 -0.47
CA ILE A 700 33.54 4.59 -0.24
C ILE A 700 33.10 3.26 -0.88
N SER A 701 33.76 2.81 -1.95
CA SER A 701 33.48 1.49 -2.53
C SER A 701 33.86 0.33 -1.60
N ASN A 702 34.84 0.51 -0.70
CA ASN A 702 35.17 -0.50 0.32
C ASN A 702 34.03 -0.64 1.35
N LEU A 703 33.40 0.48 1.73
CA LEU A 703 32.21 0.48 2.58
C LEU A 703 31.07 -0.32 1.94
N LEU A 704 30.75 -0.06 0.67
CA LEU A 704 29.72 -0.80 -0.07
C LEU A 704 30.03 -2.30 -0.16
N SER A 705 31.31 -2.64 -0.35
CA SER A 705 31.74 -4.05 -0.48
C SER A 705 31.54 -4.82 0.82
N LYS A 706 31.91 -4.24 1.97
CA LYS A 706 31.64 -4.84 3.29
C LYS A 706 30.14 -5.08 3.48
N GLN A 707 29.32 -4.06 3.22
CA GLN A 707 27.87 -4.16 3.37
C GLN A 707 27.25 -5.27 2.51
N SER A 708 27.70 -5.42 1.26
CA SER A 708 27.22 -6.50 0.39
C SER A 708 27.52 -7.91 0.92
N SER A 709 28.56 -8.07 1.75
CA SER A 709 29.04 -9.37 2.27
C SER A 709 28.41 -9.78 3.61
N GLU A 710 28.11 -8.82 4.49
CA GLU A 710 27.63 -9.08 5.87
C GLU A 710 26.16 -9.47 5.96
N ILE A 711 25.35 -9.18 4.93
CA ILE A 711 23.89 -9.33 4.95
C ILE A 711 23.43 -10.79 4.67
N SER A 712 24.37 -11.71 4.44
CA SER A 712 24.07 -13.14 4.28
C SER A 712 23.65 -13.86 5.57
N ASN A 713 23.68 -13.19 6.73
CA ASN A 713 23.22 -13.71 8.03
C ASN A 713 21.95 -12.97 8.52
N GLU A 714 20.77 -13.55 8.31
CA GLU A 714 19.46 -12.97 8.66
C GLU A 714 19.17 -12.83 10.18
N HIS A 715 20.09 -13.23 11.06
CA HIS A 715 19.83 -13.37 12.50
C HIS A 715 20.56 -12.34 13.40
N ALA A 716 21.31 -11.38 12.84
CA ALA A 716 22.00 -10.34 13.62
C ALA A 716 21.25 -8.99 13.55
N PRO A 717 21.24 -8.16 14.62
CA PRO A 717 20.71 -6.79 14.55
C PRO A 717 21.50 -6.02 13.48
N HIS A 718 20.83 -5.52 12.44
CA HIS A 718 21.49 -5.08 11.22
C HIS A 718 22.14 -3.67 11.31
N PRO A 719 23.29 -3.41 10.64
CA PRO A 719 24.08 -2.16 10.76
C PRO A 719 23.51 -0.90 10.11
N HIS A 720 22.41 -0.99 9.37
CA HIS A 720 22.08 -0.04 8.29
C HIS A 720 21.41 1.25 8.77
N TYR A 721 21.95 1.86 9.82
CA TYR A 721 21.54 3.16 10.29
C TYR A 721 21.71 4.20 9.18
N PHE A 722 20.65 5.00 8.95
CA PHE A 722 20.54 6.01 7.88
C PHE A 722 20.58 5.51 6.42
N TRP A 723 20.71 4.20 6.18
CA TRP A 723 20.40 3.64 4.87
C TRP A 723 18.90 3.49 4.72
N HIS A 724 18.37 3.95 3.59
CA HIS A 724 17.00 3.62 3.21
C HIS A 724 17.00 2.15 2.80
N ARG A 725 16.27 1.34 3.56
CA ARG A 725 15.99 -0.05 3.19
C ARG A 725 14.68 -0.09 2.43
N ASP A 726 14.74 -0.64 1.24
CA ASP A 726 13.57 -0.84 0.40
C ASP A 726 13.68 -2.23 -0.24
N ASN A 727 13.00 -3.19 0.38
CA ASN A 727 13.23 -4.63 0.19
C ASN A 727 14.68 -5.06 0.49
N ARG A 728 15.34 -5.68 -0.50
CA ARG A 728 16.73 -6.18 -0.48
C ARG A 728 17.74 -5.14 -0.99
N LYS A 729 17.29 -3.88 -1.19
CA LYS A 729 18.10 -2.76 -1.65
C LYS A 729 18.34 -1.80 -0.51
N PHE A 730 19.55 -1.28 -0.48
CA PHE A 730 19.96 -0.21 0.43
C PHE A 730 20.47 0.94 -0.42
N TYR A 731 19.99 2.13 -0.11
CA TYR A 731 20.46 3.33 -0.79
C TYR A 731 20.55 4.47 0.21
N HIS A 732 21.47 5.38 -0.07
CA HIS A 732 21.60 6.61 0.69
C HIS A 732 21.45 7.80 -0.28
N PRO A 733 20.31 8.51 -0.26
CA PRO A 733 20.19 9.75 -0.99
C PRO A 733 20.97 10.86 -0.26
N SER A 734 21.56 11.81 -0.98
CA SER A 734 22.19 12.96 -0.34
C SER A 734 21.16 13.79 0.44
N HIS A 735 21.36 13.95 1.75
CA HIS A 735 20.52 14.78 2.62
C HIS A 735 21.23 16.11 2.93
N GLY A 736 20.85 17.20 2.25
CA GLY A 736 21.23 18.56 2.67
C GLY A 736 21.59 19.53 1.55
N THR A 737 22.22 20.64 1.96
CA THR A 737 22.68 21.76 1.12
C THR A 737 24.13 21.59 0.63
N GLY A 738 24.74 20.42 0.87
CA GLY A 738 26.12 20.09 0.53
C GLY A 738 26.26 19.27 -0.78
N PRO A 739 27.51 18.99 -1.22
CA PRO A 739 27.79 18.26 -2.46
C PRO A 739 27.09 16.90 -2.52
N THR A 740 26.78 16.44 -3.73
CA THR A 740 25.94 15.24 -3.90
C THR A 740 26.78 13.98 -3.78
N SER A 741 26.48 13.16 -2.77
CA SER A 741 26.99 11.79 -2.64
C SER A 741 25.81 10.83 -2.71
N LEU A 742 25.78 9.99 -3.75
CA LEU A 742 24.74 8.98 -3.95
C LEU A 742 25.36 7.60 -3.86
N LEU A 743 24.83 6.79 -2.94
CA LEU A 743 25.25 5.42 -2.72
C LEU A 743 24.08 4.48 -2.96
N PHE A 744 24.34 3.39 -3.67
CA PHE A 744 23.38 2.34 -3.92
C PHE A 744 24.03 0.97 -3.77
N THR A 745 23.34 0.04 -3.13
CA THR A 745 23.68 -1.37 -3.13
C THR A 745 22.44 -2.25 -3.22
N ASP A 746 22.50 -3.22 -4.12
CA ASP A 746 21.58 -4.34 -4.25
C ASP A 746 22.30 -5.58 -3.74
N THR A 747 21.87 -6.04 -2.57
CA THR A 747 22.52 -7.15 -1.86
C THR A 747 22.22 -8.49 -2.49
N PHE A 748 21.06 -8.63 -3.14
CA PHE A 748 20.65 -9.85 -3.81
C PHE A 748 21.46 -10.05 -5.09
N ASN A 749 21.58 -8.97 -5.89
CA ASN A 749 22.39 -8.99 -7.11
C ASN A 749 23.88 -8.81 -6.85
N GLN A 750 24.27 -8.48 -5.61
CA GLN A 750 25.61 -8.06 -5.19
C GLN A 750 26.17 -6.95 -6.09
N THR A 751 25.34 -5.99 -6.45
CA THR A 751 25.72 -4.85 -7.30
C THR A 751 25.59 -3.54 -6.52
N GLY A 752 26.27 -2.49 -6.95
CA GLY A 752 26.14 -1.19 -6.33
C GLY A 752 26.89 -0.11 -7.09
N TYR A 753 26.76 1.13 -6.67
CA TYR A 753 27.55 2.22 -7.22
C TYR A 753 27.76 3.35 -6.22
N VAL A 754 28.80 4.13 -6.47
CA VAL A 754 29.15 5.39 -5.83
C VAL A 754 29.14 6.48 -6.90
N LEU A 755 28.44 7.58 -6.61
CA LEU A 755 28.47 8.80 -7.42
C LEU A 755 28.79 9.99 -6.50
N LEU A 756 29.94 10.63 -6.72
CA LEU A 756 30.39 11.82 -5.99
C LEU A 756 30.44 13.03 -6.92
N THR A 757 29.97 14.18 -6.45
CA THR A 757 30.11 15.47 -7.14
C THR A 757 30.57 16.59 -6.19
N ASP A 758 31.14 17.65 -6.75
CA ASP A 758 31.63 18.81 -5.97
C ASP A 758 30.56 19.87 -5.64
N THR A 759 29.37 19.76 -6.23
CA THR A 759 28.33 20.79 -6.12
C THR A 759 27.03 20.22 -5.61
N TYR A 760 26.25 21.08 -4.94
CA TYR A 760 24.91 20.77 -4.51
C TYR A 760 23.87 21.26 -5.54
N ALA A 761 22.76 20.53 -5.62
CA ALA A 761 21.66 20.90 -6.50
C ALA A 761 20.86 22.08 -5.91
N LYS A 762 21.13 23.32 -6.37
CA LYS A 762 20.47 24.53 -5.85
C LYS A 762 19.07 24.78 -6.42
N THR A 763 18.83 24.34 -7.66
CA THR A 763 17.58 24.59 -8.40
C THR A 763 16.91 23.26 -8.75
N ASP A 764 15.61 23.29 -8.98
CA ASP A 764 14.86 22.09 -9.36
C ASP A 764 15.31 21.53 -10.73
N GLU A 765 15.78 22.40 -11.62
CA GLU A 765 16.41 22.02 -12.90
C GLU A 765 17.67 21.18 -12.67
N VAL A 766 18.56 21.63 -11.78
CA VAL A 766 19.80 20.89 -11.45
C VAL A 766 19.46 19.59 -10.72
N LYS A 767 18.47 19.58 -9.81
CA LYS A 767 18.00 18.34 -9.17
C LYS A 767 17.50 17.32 -10.20
N ALA A 768 16.80 17.78 -11.24
CA ALA A 768 16.35 16.90 -12.33
C ALA A 768 17.54 16.27 -13.10
N VAL A 769 18.63 17.03 -13.32
CA VAL A 769 19.86 16.50 -13.92
C VAL A 769 20.49 15.42 -13.05
N TYR A 770 20.61 15.64 -11.73
CA TYR A 770 21.11 14.62 -10.80
C TYR A 770 20.27 13.35 -10.81
N ASN A 771 18.94 13.47 -10.84
CA ASN A 771 18.04 12.32 -10.96
C ASN A 771 18.26 11.57 -12.28
N GLN A 772 18.50 12.27 -13.39
CA GLN A 772 18.80 11.64 -14.68
C GLN A 772 20.15 10.92 -14.66
N LEU A 773 21.18 11.49 -14.02
CA LEU A 773 22.48 10.84 -13.81
C LEU A 773 22.33 9.55 -12.98
N GLU A 774 21.56 9.59 -11.90
CA GLU A 774 21.31 8.42 -11.04
C GLU A 774 20.58 7.30 -11.80
N ILE A 775 19.52 7.63 -12.55
CA ILE A 775 18.80 6.66 -13.41
C ILE A 775 19.74 6.06 -14.45
N LEU A 776 20.58 6.88 -15.09
CA LEU A 776 21.54 6.42 -16.10
C LEU A 776 22.55 5.45 -15.50
N LEU A 777 23.13 5.79 -14.35
CA LEU A 777 24.10 4.96 -13.63
C LEU A 777 23.48 3.66 -13.10
N PHE A 778 22.26 3.73 -12.58
CA PHE A 778 21.52 2.55 -12.15
C PHE A 778 21.27 1.58 -13.32
N ARG A 779 20.88 2.09 -14.51
CA ARG A 779 20.74 1.26 -15.71
C ARG A 779 22.05 0.60 -16.13
N LEU A 780 23.16 1.34 -16.15
CA LEU A 780 24.47 0.78 -16.46
C LEU A 780 24.82 -0.35 -15.48
N THR A 781 24.58 -0.14 -14.19
CA THR A 781 24.86 -1.12 -13.12
C THR A 781 24.11 -2.45 -13.35
N LEU A 782 22.89 -2.40 -13.88
CA LEU A 782 22.10 -3.59 -14.19
C LEU A 782 22.58 -4.34 -15.44
N GLN A 783 23.21 -3.63 -16.39
CA GLN A 783 23.57 -4.19 -17.70
C GLN A 783 25.02 -4.65 -17.78
N LEU A 784 25.92 -4.14 -16.92
CA LEU A 784 27.31 -4.55 -16.96
C LEU A 784 27.46 -6.05 -16.65
N PRO A 785 28.32 -6.76 -17.39
CA PRO A 785 28.53 -8.18 -17.20
C PRO A 785 29.06 -8.46 -15.79
N LYS A 786 28.30 -9.25 -15.04
CA LYS A 786 28.76 -9.80 -13.76
C LYS A 786 29.80 -10.87 -14.10
N GLN A 787 31.01 -10.78 -13.55
CA GLN A 787 31.97 -11.89 -13.69
C GLN A 787 31.29 -13.15 -13.15
N GLN A 788 31.26 -14.24 -13.94
CA GLN A 788 30.75 -15.50 -13.43
C GLN A 788 31.64 -15.93 -12.26
N PRO A 789 31.05 -16.35 -11.12
CA PRO A 789 31.81 -16.76 -9.95
C PRO A 789 32.76 -17.94 -10.21
#